data_AF-A0A6M8UYZ5-F1
#
_entry.id   AF-A0A6M8UYZ5-F1
#
_cell.length_a   1.000
_cell.length_b   1.000
_cell.length_c   1.000
_cell.angle_alpha   90.00
_cell.angle_beta   90.00
_cell.angle_gamma   90.00
#
_symmetry.space_group_name_H-M   'P 1'
#
loop_
_entity.id
_entity.type
_entity.pdbx_description
1 polymer ?
#
loop_
_entity_poly.entity_id
_entity_poly.type
_entity_poly.pdbx_seq_one_letter_code
_entity_poly.pdbx_strand_id
1 'polypeptide(L)'
;MIYFLSPRNFAFLIISIFIVCTNNLTAQNNFANLWSNISETGLDAIGTRYIIPETYRTLELDLQNLSTALTQVPEEKTTSVKNSRFILSLPLPNNSFATFKIVQSPVMAEELAVKYPEIKTYLGQGIDENSDARVRFDVTPAGFHAIIFLSNGTVYIDPYSLGETIYYISYYKRDYTPTEERLNLECTLLGTDSEFGNQIKQLVAENPLVMTGPQLRTYRTAIAATGEYTNFHGGTVPLGLAAVVTALNRVTGVYENEVAVRMILIANNDLIIYTNPSTDPYTNNDGFAMLSQNQTNLDAVIGSANYDIGHVFSTGGGGVAYLGVICQAGYKAQGVTGLPQPIGDPFYIDYVAHEMGHQYGGNHSFNGNAGSCGGGNRNSSTAYEPGSGSTIMAYAGICGSHNLQNNSDDYFHNISFVEIVNYTTTGGGNSCPVITNTGNGEPTASVPAGGFTIPISTPFILTGSGSDPDNDPLTYCWEEMDLGPAGHPNSPSGNAPIFRSFDPVTVPYRYFPKLSNILNNNQTIGEILPTYTRTLTFRLTVRDNRAGGGGVKYAQMQAINVTNTAGPFLVTQPNTAVTWQGNTNNTITWNVANTSVAPVNVTQVNILLSTDGGNNFTQTLAANTANDGTEDIFLPNFPTTQARIKVEAVGNVFFDLSNVNFTITDNIPVELTAFFAIKVEDGIMLKWTTATETNNSGFMIERSSNNIDFSEIAFVNGNGTSTEVTDYEYRDAVLTVGKYFYRLKQIDFDGTATYSNVIETEINGPAVFDLSQNYPNPFNPSTMIKFSLPVDSYVRIELFNTLGEKVDELTNRDYSIGNHEINFDASKLSNGVYYYTISANGLDGSTFVSTKKMVLIK
;
A
#
# COMPACT_ATOMS: atom_id res chain seq x y z
N MET A 1 -3.80 -71.30 30.31
CA MET A 1 -3.25 -71.76 31.60
C MET A 1 -2.11 -70.81 31.95
N ILE A 2 -2.32 -69.88 32.90
CA ILE A 2 -1.94 -70.00 34.34
C ILE A 2 -0.40 -69.99 34.49
N TYR A 3 0.30 -69.14 35.25
CA TYR A 3 0.05 -68.02 36.18
C TYR A 3 1.43 -67.31 36.39
N PHE A 4 1.41 -65.99 36.64
CA PHE A 4 2.23 -65.16 37.56
C PHE A 4 3.75 -65.36 37.78
N LEU A 5 4.49 -64.23 37.79
CA LEU A 5 5.50 -63.80 38.79
C LEU A 5 5.83 -62.30 38.55
N SER A 6 5.32 -61.37 39.39
CA SER A 6 6.00 -60.64 40.49
C SER A 6 6.83 -59.37 40.08
N PRO A 7 6.55 -58.17 40.64
CA PRO A 7 7.15 -56.91 40.22
C PRO A 7 8.36 -56.51 41.07
N ARG A 8 9.56 -56.69 40.54
CA ARG A 8 10.77 -55.96 40.96
C ARG A 8 11.67 -55.80 39.75
N ASN A 9 11.49 -54.70 39.01
CA ASN A 9 12.50 -54.02 38.16
C ASN A 9 11.84 -52.92 37.31
N PHE A 10 11.02 -52.07 37.92
CA PHE A 10 10.36 -50.93 37.26
C PHE A 10 10.94 -49.57 37.70
N ALA A 11 12.19 -49.53 38.15
CA ALA A 11 12.82 -48.31 38.68
C ALA A 11 14.20 -47.98 38.08
N PHE A 12 14.72 -48.76 37.13
CA PHE A 12 16.03 -48.49 36.49
C PHE A 12 16.02 -48.46 34.96
N LEU A 13 14.83 -48.51 34.33
CA LEU A 13 14.67 -48.38 32.88
C LEU A 13 13.80 -47.18 32.46
N ILE A 14 13.61 -46.19 33.35
CA ILE A 14 12.85 -44.96 33.06
C ILE A 14 13.74 -43.71 33.14
N ILE A 15 14.98 -43.81 33.64
CA ILE A 15 15.91 -42.66 33.73
C ILE A 15 16.91 -42.61 32.55
N SER A 16 16.98 -43.66 31.72
CA SER A 16 17.86 -43.70 30.54
C SER A 16 17.13 -43.55 29.20
N ILE A 17 15.80 -43.46 29.21
CA ILE A 17 14.96 -43.19 28.02
C ILE A 17 14.34 -41.78 28.06
N PHE A 18 14.50 -41.05 29.18
CA PHE A 18 14.05 -39.66 29.31
C PHE A 18 15.15 -38.60 29.09
N ILE A 19 16.37 -39.01 28.69
CA ILE A 19 17.51 -38.11 28.39
C ILE A 19 17.90 -38.14 26.89
N VAL A 20 17.16 -38.86 26.04
CA VAL A 20 17.41 -38.91 24.58
C VAL A 20 16.30 -38.26 23.75
N CYS A 21 15.30 -37.63 24.37
CA CYS A 21 14.17 -37.01 23.66
C CYS A 21 13.92 -35.52 23.99
N THR A 22 14.94 -34.76 24.42
CA THR A 22 14.82 -33.30 24.64
C THR A 22 15.90 -32.45 23.97
N ASN A 23 16.66 -33.00 23.01
CA ASN A 23 17.56 -32.22 22.16
C ASN A 23 16.97 -31.90 20.77
N ASN A 24 15.65 -31.83 20.64
CA ASN A 24 15.03 -31.02 19.59
C ASN A 24 14.91 -29.57 20.10
N LEU A 25 16.06 -28.99 20.46
CA LEU A 25 16.22 -27.55 20.35
C LEU A 25 16.13 -27.28 18.86
N THR A 26 15.05 -26.64 18.44
CA THR A 26 15.01 -25.89 17.20
C THR A 26 16.20 -24.94 17.21
N ALA A 27 17.29 -25.32 16.56
CA ALA A 27 18.29 -24.38 16.10
C ALA A 27 17.58 -23.51 15.05
N GLN A 28 16.89 -22.47 15.50
CA GLN A 28 16.86 -21.24 14.72
C GLN A 28 18.33 -20.84 14.62
N ASN A 29 18.99 -21.24 13.54
CA ASN A 29 20.28 -20.69 13.17
C ASN A 29 20.04 -19.23 12.84
N ASN A 30 20.04 -18.37 13.87
CA ASN A 30 20.08 -16.93 13.72
C ASN A 30 21.44 -16.58 13.10
N PHE A 31 21.52 -16.59 11.76
CA PHE A 31 22.57 -15.88 11.02
C PHE A 31 22.31 -14.36 11.07
N ALA A 32 21.89 -13.87 12.24
CA ALA A 32 21.72 -12.46 12.50
C ALA A 32 23.12 -11.83 12.46
N ASN A 33 23.29 -10.83 11.58
CA ASN A 33 24.50 -10.01 11.41
C ASN A 33 25.57 -10.54 10.42
N LEU A 34 25.18 -11.06 9.25
CA LEU A 34 26.12 -11.26 8.13
C LEU A 34 26.55 -9.94 7.47
N TRP A 35 25.73 -8.90 7.58
CA TRP A 35 25.92 -7.61 6.93
C TRP A 35 26.08 -6.50 7.96
N SER A 36 27.09 -5.67 7.79
CA SER A 36 27.33 -4.49 8.61
C SER A 36 27.31 -3.21 7.77
N ASN A 37 26.62 -2.17 8.25
CA ASN A 37 26.68 -0.85 7.63
C ASN A 37 28.04 -0.22 7.87
N ILE A 38 28.66 0.29 6.82
CA ILE A 38 29.95 1.00 6.90
C ILE A 38 29.85 2.37 6.24
N SER A 39 30.69 3.30 6.67
CA SER A 39 30.88 4.55 5.95
C SER A 39 31.73 4.29 4.72
N GLU A 40 31.36 4.88 3.58
CA GLU A 40 32.23 4.89 2.40
C GLU A 40 33.48 5.75 2.61
N THR A 41 33.46 6.67 3.58
CA THR A 41 34.60 7.54 3.85
C THR A 41 35.81 6.73 4.29
N GLY A 42 36.85 6.71 3.45
CA GLY A 42 38.09 5.99 3.73
C GLY A 42 38.11 4.52 3.27
N LEU A 43 37.14 4.08 2.45
CA LEU A 43 37.23 2.79 1.76
C LEU A 43 38.12 2.91 0.53
N ASP A 44 39.23 2.17 0.53
CA ASP A 44 40.10 2.03 -0.63
C ASP A 44 39.61 0.87 -1.51
N ALA A 45 39.25 1.17 -2.76
CA ALA A 45 38.89 0.16 -3.74
C ALA A 45 40.14 -0.66 -4.12
N ILE A 46 40.05 -1.99 -4.05
CA ILE A 46 41.17 -2.87 -4.41
C ILE A 46 41.31 -3.06 -5.94
N GLY A 47 40.27 -2.69 -6.69
CA GLY A 47 40.26 -2.68 -8.15
C GLY A 47 39.46 -1.50 -8.71
N THR A 48 39.24 -1.50 -10.02
CA THR A 48 38.44 -0.46 -10.67
C THR A 48 36.99 -0.52 -10.21
N ARG A 49 36.41 0.62 -9.87
CA ARG A 49 35.01 0.75 -9.50
C ARG A 49 34.17 1.13 -10.72
N TYR A 50 33.49 0.15 -11.31
CA TYR A 50 32.63 0.34 -12.48
C TYR A 50 31.17 0.66 -12.13
N ILE A 51 30.69 0.17 -10.99
CA ILE A 51 29.30 0.36 -10.56
C ILE A 51 29.24 1.51 -9.55
N ILE A 52 28.75 2.67 -10.00
CA ILE A 52 28.60 3.89 -9.19
C ILE A 52 27.17 4.41 -9.35
N PRO A 53 26.21 3.93 -8.54
CA PRO A 53 24.85 4.46 -8.53
C PRO A 53 24.81 5.86 -7.90
N GLU A 54 23.77 6.64 -8.21
CA GLU A 54 23.49 7.95 -7.63
C GLU A 54 23.16 7.84 -6.13
N THR A 55 22.43 6.79 -5.74
CA THR A 55 22.17 6.46 -4.35
C THR A 55 22.37 4.97 -4.10
N TYR A 56 23.05 4.63 -2.99
CA TYR A 56 23.34 3.25 -2.60
C TYR A 56 23.69 3.17 -1.12
N ARG A 57 23.64 1.95 -0.58
CA ARG A 57 24.03 1.60 0.78
C ARG A 57 25.34 0.82 0.76
N THR A 58 26.35 1.30 1.47
CA THR A 58 27.67 0.65 1.58
C THR A 58 27.70 -0.33 2.75
N LEU A 59 28.21 -1.53 2.49
CA LEU A 59 28.08 -2.69 3.38
C LEU A 59 29.41 -3.46 3.47
N GLU A 60 29.66 -4.05 4.63
CA GLU A 60 30.65 -5.11 4.82
C GLU A 60 29.92 -6.45 4.97
N LEU A 61 30.40 -7.48 4.28
CA LEU A 61 29.87 -8.85 4.33
C LEU A 61 30.86 -9.79 5.03
N ASP A 62 30.36 -10.53 6.02
CA ASP A 62 31.07 -11.70 6.54
C ASP A 62 30.90 -12.89 5.59
N LEU A 63 31.67 -12.89 4.51
CA LEU A 63 31.56 -13.88 3.44
C LEU A 63 31.92 -15.29 3.93
N GLN A 64 32.78 -15.43 4.93
CA GLN A 64 33.16 -16.72 5.50
C GLN A 64 31.99 -17.36 6.25
N ASN A 65 31.30 -16.60 7.10
CA ASN A 65 30.12 -17.09 7.82
C ASN A 65 28.94 -17.30 6.86
N LEU A 66 28.76 -16.43 5.85
CA LEU A 66 27.77 -16.67 4.79
C LEU A 66 28.05 -18.00 4.07
N SER A 67 29.28 -18.22 3.61
CA SER A 67 29.66 -19.45 2.90
C SER A 67 29.45 -20.70 3.75
N THR A 68 29.74 -20.61 5.05
CA THR A 68 29.48 -21.69 6.02
C THR A 68 27.98 -21.95 6.17
N ALA A 69 27.18 -20.89 6.30
CA ALA A 69 25.73 -20.98 6.38
C ALA A 69 25.12 -21.67 5.15
N LEU A 70 25.57 -21.27 3.96
CA LEU A 70 25.07 -21.77 2.69
C LEU A 70 25.29 -23.28 2.48
N THR A 71 26.19 -23.93 3.23
CA THR A 71 26.33 -25.39 3.22
C THR A 71 25.09 -26.14 3.73
N GLN A 72 24.22 -25.46 4.47
CA GLN A 72 22.99 -26.02 5.03
C GLN A 72 21.77 -25.81 4.13
N VAL A 73 21.93 -25.09 3.02
CA VAL A 73 20.82 -24.82 2.09
C VAL A 73 20.47 -26.10 1.34
N PRO A 74 19.19 -26.52 1.33
CA PRO A 74 18.79 -27.70 0.58
C PRO A 74 18.78 -27.45 -0.93
N GLU A 75 19.03 -28.50 -1.71
CA GLU A 75 18.89 -28.43 -3.17
C GLU A 75 17.43 -28.36 -3.60
N GLU A 76 17.15 -27.50 -4.58
CA GLU A 76 15.79 -27.31 -5.13
C GLU A 76 15.16 -28.60 -5.70
N LYS A 77 15.99 -29.54 -6.18
CA LYS A 77 15.56 -30.84 -6.70
C LYS A 77 14.88 -31.70 -5.62
N THR A 78 15.20 -31.46 -4.35
CA THR A 78 14.70 -32.24 -3.22
C THR A 78 13.71 -31.46 -2.36
N THR A 79 13.86 -30.13 -2.30
CA THR A 79 13.06 -29.23 -1.47
C THR A 79 12.66 -28.03 -2.29
N SER A 80 11.36 -27.81 -2.50
CA SER A 80 10.89 -26.58 -3.15
C SER A 80 11.19 -25.36 -2.26
N VAL A 81 11.40 -24.19 -2.88
CA VAL A 81 11.69 -22.94 -2.17
C VAL A 81 10.62 -22.59 -1.12
N LYS A 82 9.34 -22.82 -1.44
CA LYS A 82 8.19 -22.65 -0.52
C LYS A 82 8.34 -23.48 0.76
N ASN A 83 8.92 -24.68 0.65
CA ASN A 83 9.11 -25.63 1.75
C ASN A 83 10.48 -25.52 2.43
N SER A 84 11.39 -24.69 1.90
CA SER A 84 12.70 -24.49 2.54
C SER A 84 12.53 -23.87 3.92
N ARG A 85 13.33 -24.38 4.87
CA ARG A 85 13.44 -23.84 6.24
C ARG A 85 14.66 -22.95 6.40
N PHE A 86 15.51 -22.84 5.39
CA PHE A 86 16.65 -21.94 5.41
C PHE A 86 16.18 -20.53 5.06
N ILE A 87 16.41 -19.58 5.97
CA ILE A 87 16.01 -18.18 5.80
C ILE A 87 17.28 -17.33 5.74
N LEU A 88 17.33 -16.43 4.75
CA LEU A 88 18.42 -15.45 4.59
C LEU A 88 17.82 -14.04 4.52
N SER A 89 18.42 -13.10 5.24
CA SER A 89 18.10 -11.68 5.15
C SER A 89 19.12 -10.96 4.27
N LEU A 90 18.65 -10.19 3.30
CA LEU A 90 19.49 -9.40 2.39
C LEU A 90 19.22 -7.90 2.56
N PRO A 91 20.27 -7.06 2.56
CA PRO A 91 20.15 -5.63 2.81
C PRO A 91 19.52 -4.92 1.61
N LEU A 92 18.54 -4.07 1.89
CA LEU A 92 17.94 -3.16 0.92
C LEU A 92 18.60 -1.77 1.00
N PRO A 93 18.50 -0.95 -0.08
CA PRO A 93 19.16 0.36 -0.15
C PRO A 93 18.60 1.37 0.86
N ASN A 94 17.33 1.21 1.26
CA ASN A 94 16.62 2.07 2.21
C ASN A 94 16.94 1.78 3.69
N ASN A 95 18.08 1.13 3.98
CA ASN A 95 18.50 0.65 5.30
C ASN A 95 17.65 -0.48 5.93
N SER A 96 16.62 -0.99 5.24
CA SER A 96 15.90 -2.19 5.69
C SER A 96 16.54 -3.48 5.16
N PHE A 97 15.89 -4.61 5.43
CA PHE A 97 16.26 -5.93 4.92
C PHE A 97 15.02 -6.60 4.33
N ALA A 98 15.22 -7.47 3.33
CA ALA A 98 14.21 -8.41 2.86
C ALA A 98 14.62 -9.84 3.25
N THR A 99 13.66 -10.64 3.70
CA THR A 99 13.84 -12.02 4.17
C THR A 99 13.35 -13.00 3.11
N PHE A 100 14.13 -14.06 2.88
CA PHE A 100 13.83 -15.05 1.85
C PHE A 100 14.02 -16.47 2.36
N LYS A 101 13.11 -17.37 1.98
CA LYS A 101 13.37 -18.82 2.01
C LYS A 101 14.27 -19.18 0.84
N ILE A 102 15.38 -19.88 1.09
CA ILE A 102 16.42 -20.12 0.08
C ILE A 102 16.55 -21.61 -0.25
N VAL A 103 16.79 -21.90 -1.53
CA VAL A 103 17.26 -23.20 -2.03
C VAL A 103 18.47 -23.00 -2.92
N GLN A 104 19.33 -24.02 -3.00
CA GLN A 104 20.39 -24.05 -4.00
C GLN A 104 19.74 -24.35 -5.35
N SER A 105 19.97 -23.49 -6.33
CA SER A 105 19.38 -23.54 -7.67
C SER A 105 20.50 -23.40 -8.69
N PRO A 106 21.25 -24.48 -8.99
CA PRO A 106 22.42 -24.43 -9.86
C PRO A 106 22.07 -23.98 -11.28
N VAL A 107 22.88 -23.07 -11.84
CA VAL A 107 22.85 -22.71 -13.28
C VAL A 107 23.98 -23.38 -14.07
N MET A 108 24.69 -24.33 -13.45
CA MET A 108 25.70 -25.17 -14.10
C MET A 108 25.24 -26.63 -14.06
N ALA A 109 25.53 -27.37 -15.13
CA ALA A 109 25.45 -28.83 -15.10
C ALA A 109 26.32 -29.40 -13.98
N GLU A 110 25.92 -30.53 -13.43
CA GLU A 110 26.53 -31.14 -12.24
C GLU A 110 28.03 -31.40 -12.44
N GLU A 111 28.43 -31.84 -13.62
CA GLU A 111 29.82 -32.12 -13.96
C GLU A 111 30.68 -30.85 -13.98
N LEU A 112 30.12 -29.72 -14.42
CA LEU A 112 30.82 -28.44 -14.39
C LEU A 112 30.91 -27.91 -12.96
N ALA A 113 29.82 -28.01 -12.19
CA ALA A 113 29.79 -27.62 -10.79
C ALA A 113 30.78 -28.42 -9.92
N VAL A 114 31.03 -29.69 -10.23
CA VAL A 114 32.06 -30.52 -9.56
C VAL A 114 33.47 -30.01 -9.86
N LYS A 115 33.74 -29.49 -11.06
CA LYS A 115 35.04 -28.91 -11.42
C LYS A 115 35.30 -27.56 -10.75
N TYR A 116 34.23 -26.78 -10.53
CA TYR A 116 34.28 -25.42 -9.95
C TYR A 116 33.34 -25.30 -8.74
N PRO A 117 33.59 -26.06 -7.64
CA PRO A 117 32.69 -26.14 -6.49
C PRO A 117 32.55 -24.82 -5.71
N GLU A 118 33.44 -23.87 -5.95
CA GLU A 118 33.44 -22.52 -5.40
C GLU A 118 32.44 -21.57 -6.08
N ILE A 119 31.83 -21.96 -7.20
CA ILE A 119 30.78 -21.21 -7.89
C ILE A 119 29.42 -21.84 -7.55
N LYS A 120 28.58 -21.11 -6.80
CA LYS A 120 27.25 -21.59 -6.40
C LYS A 120 26.18 -20.54 -6.60
N THR A 121 25.01 -20.97 -7.03
CA THR A 121 23.83 -20.13 -7.30
C THR A 121 22.61 -20.58 -6.51
N TYR A 122 21.77 -19.61 -6.15
CA TYR A 122 20.66 -19.79 -5.23
C TYR A 122 19.42 -19.03 -5.71
N LEU A 123 18.26 -19.56 -5.34
CA LEU A 123 16.95 -18.99 -5.59
C LEU A 123 16.26 -18.76 -4.24
N GLY A 124 15.52 -17.65 -4.12
CA GLY A 124 14.72 -17.38 -2.95
C GLY A 124 13.34 -16.81 -3.24
N GLN A 125 12.39 -17.16 -2.37
CA GLN A 125 11.05 -16.58 -2.29
C GLN A 125 10.97 -15.69 -1.05
N GLY A 126 10.48 -14.48 -1.21
CA GLY A 126 10.28 -13.54 -0.12
C GLY A 126 9.21 -14.01 0.87
N ILE A 127 9.33 -13.56 2.10
CA ILE A 127 8.35 -13.83 3.17
C ILE A 127 7.93 -12.51 3.83
N ASP A 128 6.97 -12.61 4.75
CA ASP A 128 6.47 -11.47 5.54
C ASP A 128 6.02 -10.29 4.64
N GLU A 129 6.48 -9.07 4.91
CA GLU A 129 6.13 -7.87 4.15
C GLU A 129 6.63 -7.85 2.70
N ASN A 130 7.55 -8.75 2.33
CA ASN A 130 8.09 -8.89 0.97
C ASN A 130 7.66 -10.23 0.34
N SER A 131 6.48 -10.76 0.68
CA SER A 131 6.03 -12.08 0.20
C SER A 131 5.94 -12.22 -1.33
N ASP A 132 5.76 -11.12 -2.04
CA ASP A 132 5.76 -11.00 -3.51
C ASP A 132 7.18 -10.90 -4.12
N ALA A 133 8.21 -10.76 -3.28
CA ALA A 133 9.58 -10.63 -3.72
C ALA A 133 10.22 -11.97 -4.07
N ARG A 134 11.22 -11.93 -4.94
CA ARG A 134 12.06 -13.07 -5.29
C ARG A 134 13.51 -12.63 -5.43
N VAL A 135 14.44 -13.56 -5.25
CA VAL A 135 15.88 -13.29 -5.36
C VAL A 135 16.60 -14.39 -6.12
N ARG A 136 17.56 -13.97 -6.94
CA ARG A 136 18.67 -14.82 -7.38
C ARG A 136 19.96 -14.24 -6.84
N PHE A 137 20.80 -15.10 -6.29
CA PHE A 137 22.13 -14.69 -5.87
C PHE A 137 23.16 -15.78 -6.14
N ASP A 138 24.42 -15.38 -6.18
CA ASP A 138 25.56 -16.25 -6.38
C ASP A 138 26.69 -15.89 -5.42
N VAL A 139 27.48 -16.91 -5.07
CA VAL A 139 28.77 -16.77 -4.42
C VAL A 139 29.79 -17.45 -5.33
N THR A 140 30.76 -16.67 -5.78
CA THR A 140 31.80 -17.10 -6.73
C THR A 140 33.17 -16.60 -6.25
N PRO A 141 34.27 -16.95 -6.93
CA PRO A 141 35.58 -16.33 -6.67
C PRO A 141 35.60 -14.81 -6.83
N ALA A 142 34.63 -14.23 -7.55
CA ALA A 142 34.46 -12.78 -7.71
C ALA A 142 33.59 -12.15 -6.60
N GLY A 143 33.17 -12.92 -5.59
CA GLY A 143 32.38 -12.43 -4.46
C GLY A 143 30.89 -12.80 -4.53
N PHE A 144 30.09 -12.09 -3.74
CA PHE A 144 28.63 -12.22 -3.67
C PHE A 144 27.93 -11.26 -4.64
N HIS A 145 26.97 -11.76 -5.41
CA HIS A 145 26.11 -10.93 -6.25
C HIS A 145 24.64 -11.31 -6.03
N ALA A 146 23.74 -10.34 -6.02
CA ALA A 146 22.31 -10.60 -5.95
C ALA A 146 21.49 -9.66 -6.85
N ILE A 147 20.40 -10.19 -7.39
CA ILE A 147 19.28 -9.44 -7.97
C ILE A 147 18.01 -9.78 -7.19
N ILE A 148 17.36 -8.77 -6.64
CA ILE A 148 16.13 -8.88 -5.85
C ILE A 148 15.02 -8.16 -6.59
N PHE A 149 13.97 -8.89 -6.93
CA PHE A 149 12.78 -8.33 -7.58
C PHE A 149 11.75 -8.00 -6.50
N LEU A 150 11.41 -6.73 -6.35
CA LEU A 150 10.37 -6.23 -5.44
C LEU A 150 9.27 -5.55 -6.27
N SER A 151 8.05 -5.45 -5.73
CA SER A 151 6.97 -4.68 -6.37
C SER A 151 7.23 -3.16 -6.46
N ASN A 152 8.25 -2.65 -5.76
CA ASN A 152 8.66 -1.25 -5.81
C ASN A 152 9.98 -1.01 -6.57
N GLY A 153 10.41 -2.00 -7.35
CA GLY A 153 11.57 -1.95 -8.24
C GLY A 153 12.66 -2.97 -7.90
N THR A 154 13.58 -3.18 -8.84
CA THR A 154 14.69 -4.13 -8.69
C THR A 154 15.82 -3.55 -7.85
N VAL A 155 16.38 -4.38 -6.97
CA VAL A 155 17.56 -4.09 -6.16
C VAL A 155 18.72 -5.00 -6.56
N TYR A 156 19.91 -4.42 -6.63
CA TYR A 156 21.16 -5.11 -6.87
C TYR A 156 22.04 -5.07 -5.63
N ILE A 157 22.76 -6.18 -5.38
CA ILE A 157 23.87 -6.22 -4.44
C ILE A 157 25.10 -6.67 -5.22
N ASP A 158 26.10 -5.81 -5.28
CA ASP A 158 27.32 -6.00 -6.06
C ASP A 158 28.57 -5.66 -5.24
N PRO A 159 29.73 -6.29 -5.53
CA PRO A 159 31.00 -5.90 -4.94
C PRO A 159 31.29 -4.42 -5.18
N TYR A 160 31.90 -3.75 -4.19
CA TYR A 160 32.20 -2.31 -4.26
C TYR A 160 33.18 -1.95 -5.39
N SER A 161 34.08 -2.87 -5.77
CA SER A 161 34.99 -2.73 -6.90
C SER A 161 35.34 -4.09 -7.52
N LEU A 162 35.92 -4.11 -8.72
CA LEU A 162 36.31 -5.35 -9.37
C LEU A 162 37.31 -6.14 -8.50
N GLY A 163 36.99 -7.41 -8.22
CA GLY A 163 37.79 -8.31 -7.38
C GLY A 163 37.50 -8.21 -5.87
N GLU A 164 36.60 -7.32 -5.45
CA GLU A 164 36.23 -7.13 -4.05
C GLU A 164 35.42 -8.30 -3.48
N THR A 165 35.66 -8.65 -2.22
CA THR A 165 34.97 -9.76 -1.51
C THR A 165 34.53 -9.42 -0.09
N ILE A 166 34.88 -8.22 0.39
CA ILE A 166 34.59 -7.73 1.74
C ILE A 166 33.51 -6.63 1.67
N TYR A 167 33.69 -5.67 0.77
CA TYR A 167 32.82 -4.50 0.66
C TYR A 167 31.83 -4.58 -0.51
N TYR A 168 30.59 -4.18 -0.24
CA TYR A 168 29.48 -4.31 -1.18
C TYR A 168 28.63 -3.03 -1.20
N ILE A 169 27.88 -2.87 -2.29
CA ILE A 169 26.84 -1.85 -2.43
C ILE A 169 25.49 -2.50 -2.66
N SER A 170 24.44 -1.97 -2.00
CA SER A 170 23.04 -2.30 -2.28
C SER A 170 22.35 -1.06 -2.84
N TYR A 171 21.75 -1.17 -4.03
CA TYR A 171 21.17 -0.03 -4.75
C TYR A 171 19.94 -0.43 -5.59
N TYR A 172 19.04 0.52 -5.84
CA TYR A 172 17.96 0.27 -6.80
C TYR A 172 18.47 0.49 -8.22
N LYS A 173 17.97 -0.30 -9.16
CA LYS A 173 18.28 -0.14 -10.59
C LYS A 173 18.10 1.30 -11.10
N ARG A 174 17.01 1.95 -10.68
CA ARG A 174 16.69 3.34 -11.07
C ARG A 174 17.74 4.37 -10.67
N ASP A 175 18.60 4.04 -9.70
CA ASP A 175 19.68 4.90 -9.24
C ASP A 175 20.98 4.64 -10.02
N TYR A 176 21.02 3.67 -10.94
CA TYR A 176 22.20 3.38 -11.74
C TYR A 176 22.13 4.01 -13.13
N THR A 177 23.08 4.90 -13.43
CA THR A 177 23.18 5.57 -14.72
C THR A 177 24.22 4.88 -15.60
N PRO A 178 23.87 4.44 -16.83
CA PRO A 178 24.81 3.79 -17.73
C PRO A 178 25.90 4.75 -18.22
N THR A 179 27.05 4.20 -18.62
CA THR A 179 28.15 4.99 -19.19
C THR A 179 27.82 5.52 -20.58
N GLU A 180 28.40 6.66 -20.98
CA GLU A 180 28.24 7.21 -22.34
C GLU A 180 28.69 6.22 -23.42
N GLU A 181 29.75 5.44 -23.15
CA GLU A 181 30.25 4.43 -24.07
C GLU A 181 29.22 3.33 -24.35
N ARG A 182 28.44 2.93 -23.35
CA ARG A 182 27.31 2.00 -23.52
C ARG A 182 26.22 2.62 -24.41
N LEU A 183 25.91 3.90 -24.23
CA LEU A 183 24.84 4.57 -24.98
C LEU A 183 25.14 4.72 -26.49
N ASN A 184 26.40 4.49 -26.90
CA ASN A 184 26.84 4.58 -28.29
C ASN A 184 26.89 3.21 -29.01
N LEU A 185 26.58 2.10 -28.33
CA LEU A 185 26.65 0.76 -28.90
C LEU A 185 25.27 0.31 -29.41
N GLU A 186 25.24 -0.23 -30.63
CA GLU A 186 24.01 -0.65 -31.28
C GLU A 186 23.61 -2.08 -30.90
N CYS A 187 22.30 -2.33 -30.79
CA CYS A 187 21.69 -3.66 -30.87
C CYS A 187 21.13 -3.86 -32.27
N THR A 188 21.22 -5.07 -32.83
CA THR A 188 20.65 -5.40 -34.15
C THR A 188 20.05 -6.80 -34.17
N LEU A 189 18.87 -6.94 -34.78
CA LEU A 189 18.18 -8.21 -34.97
C LEU A 189 18.30 -8.71 -36.42
N LEU A 190 18.63 -9.99 -36.58
CA LEU A 190 18.60 -10.69 -37.87
C LEU A 190 17.49 -11.75 -37.93
N GLY A 191 17.06 -12.11 -39.15
CA GLY A 191 16.16 -13.25 -39.35
C GLY A 191 14.67 -12.97 -39.17
N THR A 192 14.25 -11.70 -39.04
CA THR A 192 12.83 -11.31 -38.93
C THR A 192 11.96 -11.79 -40.10
N ASP A 193 12.51 -11.84 -41.30
CA ASP A 193 11.85 -12.33 -42.53
C ASP A 193 12.35 -13.72 -42.96
N SER A 194 13.10 -14.40 -42.09
CA SER A 194 13.49 -15.80 -42.29
C SER A 194 12.32 -16.76 -42.05
N GLU A 195 12.51 -18.06 -42.31
CA GLU A 195 11.51 -19.08 -41.97
C GLU A 195 11.18 -19.10 -40.46
N PHE A 196 12.15 -18.82 -39.59
CA PHE A 196 11.97 -18.76 -38.14
C PHE A 196 11.12 -17.55 -37.73
N GLY A 197 11.45 -16.37 -38.26
CA GLY A 197 10.68 -15.15 -38.00
C GLY A 197 9.24 -15.25 -38.52
N ASN A 198 9.03 -15.86 -39.69
CA ASN A 198 7.70 -16.12 -40.23
C ASN A 198 6.91 -17.14 -39.40
N GLN A 199 7.57 -18.16 -38.85
CA GLN A 199 6.94 -19.10 -37.92
C GLN A 199 6.43 -18.37 -36.67
N ILE A 200 7.22 -17.48 -36.06
CA ILE A 200 6.79 -16.73 -34.88
C ILE A 200 5.55 -15.87 -35.19
N LYS A 201 5.57 -15.13 -36.30
CA LYS A 201 4.42 -14.32 -36.76
C LYS A 201 3.15 -15.19 -36.89
N GLN A 202 3.29 -16.39 -37.44
CA GLN A 202 2.18 -17.35 -37.57
C GLN A 202 1.67 -17.83 -36.21
N LEU A 203 2.57 -18.24 -35.32
CA LEU A 203 2.20 -18.76 -33.99
C LEU A 203 1.43 -17.73 -33.15
N VAL A 204 1.85 -16.45 -33.19
CA VAL A 204 1.14 -15.36 -32.50
C VAL A 204 -0.27 -15.16 -33.06
N ALA A 205 -0.44 -15.25 -34.39
CA ALA A 205 -1.74 -15.12 -35.03
C ALA A 205 -2.68 -16.29 -34.69
N GLU A 206 -2.14 -17.50 -34.57
CA GLU A 206 -2.90 -18.73 -34.26
C GLU A 206 -3.22 -18.86 -32.76
N ASN A 207 -2.30 -18.46 -31.89
CA ASN A 207 -2.37 -18.63 -30.43
C ASN A 207 -2.15 -17.29 -29.71
N PRO A 208 -3.10 -16.34 -29.80
CA PRO A 208 -2.94 -15.00 -29.24
C PRO A 208 -3.21 -14.94 -27.73
N LEU A 209 -3.46 -16.08 -27.06
CA LEU A 209 -3.72 -16.22 -25.62
C LEU A 209 -2.84 -17.34 -25.06
N VAL A 210 -1.71 -16.97 -24.47
CA VAL A 210 -0.75 -17.90 -23.85
C VAL A 210 -0.64 -17.68 -22.35
N MET A 211 0.00 -18.63 -21.67
CA MET A 211 0.24 -18.60 -20.23
C MET A 211 1.53 -19.34 -19.87
N THR A 212 2.03 -19.07 -18.67
CA THR A 212 3.16 -19.77 -18.03
C THR A 212 2.81 -20.14 -16.60
N GLY A 213 3.71 -20.86 -15.90
CA GLY A 213 3.53 -21.27 -14.51
C GLY A 213 3.63 -22.80 -14.35
N PRO A 214 2.63 -23.58 -14.78
CA PRO A 214 2.57 -25.04 -14.59
C PRO A 214 3.79 -25.86 -15.04
N GLN A 215 4.49 -25.41 -16.08
CA GLN A 215 5.63 -26.11 -16.65
C GLN A 215 6.84 -25.20 -16.80
N LEU A 216 8.00 -25.70 -16.36
CA LEU A 216 9.30 -25.07 -16.55
C LEU A 216 10.07 -25.78 -17.66
N ARG A 217 10.60 -25.01 -18.62
CA ARG A 217 11.44 -25.49 -19.72
C ARG A 217 12.91 -25.22 -19.42
N THR A 218 13.69 -26.27 -19.27
CA THR A 218 15.13 -26.18 -18.99
C THR A 218 15.94 -26.45 -20.25
N TYR A 219 16.78 -25.49 -20.64
CA TYR A 219 17.64 -25.56 -21.82
C TYR A 219 19.11 -25.70 -21.43
N ARG A 220 19.85 -26.53 -22.18
CA ARG A 220 21.30 -26.62 -22.10
C ARG A 220 21.92 -25.44 -22.84
N THR A 221 22.62 -24.58 -22.12
CA THR A 221 23.17 -23.33 -22.62
C THR A 221 24.68 -23.43 -22.75
N ALA A 222 25.22 -23.09 -23.91
CA ALA A 222 26.65 -22.94 -24.14
C ALA A 222 26.98 -21.46 -24.26
N ILE A 223 27.74 -20.91 -23.32
CA ILE A 223 28.18 -19.50 -23.37
C ILE A 223 29.69 -19.47 -23.53
N ALA A 224 30.15 -19.05 -24.70
CA ALA A 224 31.55 -18.79 -24.94
C ALA A 224 31.94 -17.41 -24.38
N ALA A 225 33.20 -17.26 -23.99
CA ALA A 225 33.77 -15.98 -23.58
C ALA A 225 35.06 -15.73 -24.38
N THR A 226 35.15 -14.57 -25.05
CA THR A 226 36.38 -14.19 -25.75
C THR A 226 37.55 -14.02 -24.78
N GLY A 227 38.77 -14.04 -25.30
CA GLY A 227 39.97 -13.76 -24.53
C GLY A 227 39.92 -12.39 -23.86
N GLU A 228 39.35 -11.39 -24.53
CA GLU A 228 39.19 -10.04 -23.98
C GLU A 228 38.19 -10.00 -22.83
N TYR A 229 37.04 -10.68 -22.97
CA TYR A 229 36.05 -10.78 -21.90
C TYR A 229 36.66 -11.45 -20.66
N THR A 230 37.33 -12.58 -20.86
CA THR A 230 37.97 -13.30 -19.76
C THR A 230 39.07 -12.46 -19.12
N ASN A 231 39.87 -11.72 -19.90
CA ASN A 231 40.88 -10.80 -19.37
C ASN A 231 40.28 -9.67 -18.54
N PHE A 232 39.14 -9.10 -18.95
CA PHE A 232 38.43 -8.08 -18.16
C PHE A 232 38.07 -8.62 -16.78
N HIS A 233 37.62 -9.88 -16.71
CA HIS A 233 37.22 -10.54 -15.46
C HIS A 233 38.39 -11.21 -14.71
N GLY A 234 39.65 -10.96 -15.08
CA GLY A 234 40.83 -11.45 -14.34
C GLY A 234 41.66 -12.53 -15.03
N GLY A 235 41.37 -12.84 -16.30
CA GLY A 235 42.25 -13.57 -17.22
C GLY A 235 42.37 -15.07 -17.01
N THR A 236 41.56 -15.65 -16.13
CA THR A 236 41.58 -17.10 -15.86
C THR A 236 40.22 -17.73 -16.16
N VAL A 237 40.22 -19.02 -16.50
CA VAL A 237 38.97 -19.77 -16.75
C VAL A 237 38.01 -19.71 -15.55
N PRO A 238 38.43 -19.93 -14.28
CA PRO A 238 37.52 -19.82 -13.13
C PRO A 238 36.83 -18.45 -13.02
N LEU A 239 37.57 -17.35 -13.21
CA LEU A 239 36.99 -16.01 -13.08
C LEU A 239 36.13 -15.61 -14.29
N GLY A 240 36.54 -15.99 -15.50
CA GLY A 240 35.70 -15.82 -16.70
C GLY A 240 34.40 -16.62 -16.59
N LEU A 241 34.47 -17.87 -16.10
CA LEU A 241 33.30 -18.70 -15.85
C LEU A 241 32.41 -18.12 -14.73
N ALA A 242 33.00 -17.59 -13.66
CA ALA A 242 32.25 -16.93 -12.59
C ALA A 242 31.42 -15.76 -13.12
N ALA A 243 32.01 -14.90 -13.96
CA ALA A 243 31.30 -13.79 -14.60
C ALA A 243 30.17 -14.26 -15.52
N VAL A 244 30.39 -15.32 -16.31
CA VAL A 244 29.35 -15.95 -17.14
C VAL A 244 28.21 -16.49 -16.27
N VAL A 245 28.52 -17.12 -15.13
CA VAL A 245 27.52 -17.65 -14.20
C VAL A 245 26.72 -16.54 -13.54
N THR A 246 27.34 -15.46 -13.07
CA THR A 246 26.63 -14.30 -12.50
C THR A 246 25.67 -13.69 -13.54
N ALA A 247 26.11 -13.53 -14.79
CA ALA A 247 25.26 -13.05 -15.89
C ALA A 247 24.06 -13.98 -16.11
N LEU A 248 24.32 -15.29 -16.29
CA LEU A 248 23.27 -16.26 -16.56
C LEU A 248 22.29 -16.41 -15.39
N ASN A 249 22.77 -16.32 -14.15
CA ASN A 249 21.94 -16.42 -12.96
C ASN A 249 20.92 -15.29 -12.87
N ARG A 250 21.33 -14.05 -13.19
CA ARG A 250 20.44 -12.88 -13.28
C ARG A 250 19.41 -13.02 -14.38
N VAL A 251 19.86 -13.33 -15.60
CA VAL A 251 18.98 -13.49 -16.77
C VAL A 251 17.97 -14.62 -16.54
N THR A 252 18.42 -15.75 -15.99
CA THR A 252 17.53 -16.85 -15.64
C THR A 252 16.49 -16.43 -14.59
N GLY A 253 16.78 -15.43 -13.74
CA GLY A 253 15.85 -14.90 -12.73
C GLY A 253 14.64 -14.23 -13.36
N VAL A 254 14.90 -13.46 -14.42
CA VAL A 254 13.87 -12.84 -15.26
C VAL A 254 13.09 -13.92 -16.03
N TYR A 255 13.80 -14.80 -16.73
CA TYR A 255 13.20 -15.77 -17.65
C TYR A 255 12.34 -16.83 -16.95
N GLU A 256 12.72 -17.27 -15.75
CA GLU A 256 11.89 -18.20 -14.98
C GLU A 256 10.59 -17.57 -14.51
N ASN A 257 10.61 -16.28 -14.19
CA ASN A 257 9.41 -15.58 -13.73
C ASN A 257 8.49 -15.20 -14.89
N GLU A 258 9.06 -14.66 -15.97
CA GLU A 258 8.28 -14.09 -17.06
C GLU A 258 7.82 -15.15 -18.05
N VAL A 259 8.69 -16.09 -18.43
CA VAL A 259 8.43 -17.02 -19.55
C VAL A 259 8.59 -18.49 -19.16
N ALA A 260 8.78 -18.80 -17.87
CA ALA A 260 9.03 -20.14 -17.33
C ALA A 260 10.13 -20.91 -18.08
N VAL A 261 11.25 -20.22 -18.33
CA VAL A 261 12.47 -20.75 -18.97
C VAL A 261 13.63 -20.74 -17.99
N ARG A 262 14.33 -21.87 -17.90
CA ARG A 262 15.57 -22.05 -17.13
C ARG A 262 16.74 -22.36 -18.07
N MET A 263 17.88 -21.73 -17.80
CA MET A 263 19.12 -21.93 -18.55
C MET A 263 20.18 -22.57 -17.66
N ILE A 264 20.80 -23.64 -18.15
CA ILE A 264 21.84 -24.39 -17.43
C ILE A 264 23.07 -24.50 -18.32
N LEU A 265 24.21 -23.99 -17.85
CA LEU A 265 25.48 -24.16 -18.53
C LEU A 265 25.83 -25.64 -18.70
N ILE A 266 26.27 -26.00 -19.89
CA ILE A 266 26.69 -27.37 -20.23
C ILE A 266 27.92 -27.83 -19.43
N ALA A 267 28.05 -29.16 -19.27
CA ALA A 267 29.10 -29.82 -18.48
C ALA A 267 30.54 -29.43 -18.84
N ASN A 268 30.78 -29.05 -20.10
CA ASN A 268 32.09 -28.72 -20.67
C ASN A 268 32.19 -27.26 -21.13
N ASN A 269 31.40 -26.34 -20.55
CA ASN A 269 31.44 -24.91 -20.87
C ASN A 269 32.82 -24.28 -20.56
N ASP A 270 33.59 -24.87 -19.66
CA ASP A 270 34.97 -24.45 -19.36
C ASP A 270 35.91 -24.49 -20.57
N LEU A 271 35.60 -25.31 -21.59
CA LEU A 271 36.42 -25.41 -22.81
C LEU A 271 36.26 -24.23 -23.78
N ILE A 272 35.20 -23.42 -23.60
CA ILE A 272 34.88 -22.28 -24.46
C ILE A 272 35.03 -20.94 -23.72
N ILE A 273 35.73 -20.96 -22.59
CA ILE A 273 36.22 -19.77 -21.89
C ILE A 273 37.66 -19.54 -22.33
N TYR A 274 37.86 -18.64 -23.31
CA TYR A 274 39.18 -18.38 -23.86
C TYR A 274 39.92 -17.36 -23.01
N THR A 275 41.21 -17.58 -22.75
CA THR A 275 42.05 -16.67 -21.92
C THR A 275 43.05 -15.86 -22.74
N ASN A 276 43.14 -16.10 -24.05
CA ASN A 276 44.11 -15.42 -24.92
C ASN A 276 43.42 -14.82 -26.15
N PRO A 277 43.26 -13.48 -26.19
CA PRO A 277 42.65 -12.74 -27.30
C PRO A 277 43.26 -13.05 -28.67
N SER A 278 44.55 -13.39 -28.73
CA SER A 278 45.24 -13.62 -30.00
C SER A 278 44.99 -15.01 -30.59
N THR A 279 44.39 -15.92 -29.84
CA THR A 279 44.21 -17.32 -30.25
C THR A 279 42.78 -17.81 -30.09
N ASP A 280 41.87 -16.98 -29.57
CA ASP A 280 40.46 -17.31 -29.58
C ASP A 280 39.89 -17.24 -31.01
N PRO A 281 38.73 -17.85 -31.28
CA PRO A 281 38.17 -17.94 -32.62
C PRO A 281 37.32 -16.72 -33.03
N TYR A 282 37.36 -15.62 -32.27
CA TYR A 282 36.41 -14.52 -32.39
C TYR A 282 37.03 -13.21 -32.87
N THR A 283 36.27 -12.49 -33.69
CA THR A 283 36.57 -11.09 -33.99
C THR A 283 35.86 -10.21 -32.95
N ASN A 284 36.48 -10.00 -31.79
CA ASN A 284 35.86 -9.38 -30.59
C ASN A 284 35.05 -8.09 -30.82
N ASN A 285 35.40 -7.28 -31.82
CA ASN A 285 34.74 -6.00 -32.09
C ASN A 285 33.73 -6.05 -33.27
N ASP A 286 33.43 -7.22 -33.82
CA ASP A 286 32.49 -7.41 -34.93
C ASP A 286 31.41 -8.42 -34.55
N GLY A 287 30.27 -7.91 -34.06
CA GLY A 287 29.13 -8.73 -33.64
C GLY A 287 28.57 -9.60 -34.76
N PHE A 288 28.54 -9.10 -36.00
CA PHE A 288 28.01 -9.84 -37.14
C PHE A 288 28.93 -11.01 -37.52
N ALA A 289 30.25 -10.81 -37.51
CA ALA A 289 31.21 -11.89 -37.70
C ALA A 289 31.08 -12.95 -36.60
N MET A 290 30.94 -12.51 -35.35
CA MET A 290 30.85 -13.39 -34.18
C MET A 290 29.65 -14.34 -34.20
N LEU A 291 28.52 -13.99 -34.83
CA LEU A 291 27.38 -14.91 -34.96
C LEU A 291 27.78 -16.26 -35.59
N SER A 292 28.39 -16.21 -36.78
CA SER A 292 28.78 -17.40 -37.52
C SER A 292 30.03 -18.09 -36.94
N GLN A 293 30.95 -17.29 -36.38
CA GLN A 293 32.13 -17.80 -35.66
C GLN A 293 31.69 -18.59 -34.43
N ASN A 294 30.71 -18.09 -33.67
CA ASN A 294 30.22 -18.77 -32.48
C ASN A 294 29.53 -20.09 -32.83
N GLN A 295 28.67 -20.10 -33.85
CA GLN A 295 28.07 -21.34 -34.33
C GLN A 295 29.13 -22.39 -34.72
N THR A 296 30.11 -21.98 -35.51
CA THR A 296 31.20 -22.86 -35.97
C THR A 296 32.03 -23.38 -34.80
N ASN A 297 32.38 -22.49 -33.87
CA ASN A 297 33.21 -22.81 -32.72
C ASN A 297 32.52 -23.78 -31.75
N LEU A 298 31.28 -23.47 -31.37
CA LEU A 298 30.52 -24.32 -30.45
C LEU A 298 30.24 -25.70 -31.07
N ASP A 299 29.91 -25.77 -32.36
CA ASP A 299 29.75 -27.06 -33.03
C ASP A 299 31.05 -27.88 -33.08
N ALA A 300 32.20 -27.23 -33.22
CA ALA A 300 33.50 -27.91 -33.26
C ALA A 300 34.00 -28.37 -31.88
N VAL A 301 33.85 -27.53 -30.84
CA VAL A 301 34.41 -27.79 -29.49
C VAL A 301 33.43 -28.60 -28.64
N ILE A 302 32.15 -28.23 -28.67
CA ILE A 302 31.12 -28.82 -27.82
C ILE A 302 30.35 -29.92 -28.56
N GLY A 303 30.13 -29.74 -29.86
CA GLY A 303 29.28 -30.61 -30.67
C GLY A 303 27.82 -30.18 -30.62
N SER A 304 27.20 -30.00 -31.80
CA SER A 304 25.85 -29.43 -31.92
C SER A 304 24.79 -30.15 -31.09
N ALA A 305 24.86 -31.47 -30.89
CA ALA A 305 23.88 -32.21 -30.10
C ALA A 305 23.91 -31.92 -28.58
N ASN A 306 24.98 -31.31 -28.09
CA ASN A 306 25.27 -31.18 -26.66
C ASN A 306 24.81 -29.86 -26.03
N TYR A 307 24.22 -28.96 -26.82
CA TYR A 307 23.64 -27.71 -26.35
C TYR A 307 22.37 -27.36 -27.13
N ASP A 308 21.52 -26.55 -26.53
CA ASP A 308 20.19 -26.17 -27.03
C ASP A 308 20.16 -24.71 -27.50
N ILE A 309 20.94 -23.87 -26.82
CA ILE A 309 21.22 -22.47 -27.15
C ILE A 309 22.71 -22.21 -26.98
N GLY A 310 23.30 -21.46 -27.90
CA GLY A 310 24.67 -20.97 -27.83
C GLY A 310 24.71 -19.44 -27.87
N HIS A 311 25.62 -18.84 -27.12
CA HIS A 311 25.83 -17.39 -27.07
C HIS A 311 27.32 -17.09 -26.85
N VAL A 312 27.80 -15.91 -27.23
CA VAL A 312 29.18 -15.48 -26.92
C VAL A 312 29.19 -14.12 -26.23
N PHE A 313 30.03 -14.00 -25.20
CA PHE A 313 30.35 -12.75 -24.53
C PHE A 313 31.71 -12.22 -24.95
N SER A 314 31.75 -10.93 -25.26
CA SER A 314 32.94 -10.18 -25.70
C SER A 314 33.05 -8.84 -24.99
N THR A 315 34.14 -8.09 -25.22
CA THR A 315 34.26 -6.69 -24.75
C THR A 315 33.90 -5.66 -25.82
N GLY A 316 33.35 -6.11 -26.95
CA GLY A 316 32.97 -5.26 -28.07
C GLY A 316 31.98 -5.95 -29.01
N GLY A 317 31.61 -5.28 -30.10
CA GLY A 317 30.70 -5.83 -31.11
C GLY A 317 29.21 -5.60 -30.85
N GLY A 318 28.82 -5.01 -29.72
CA GLY A 318 27.43 -4.66 -29.41
C GLY A 318 26.55 -5.88 -29.12
N GLY A 319 25.26 -5.73 -29.36
CA GLY A 319 24.28 -6.82 -29.25
C GLY A 319 23.80 -7.25 -30.64
N VAL A 320 23.94 -8.53 -30.97
CA VAL A 320 23.38 -9.07 -32.22
C VAL A 320 22.89 -10.50 -32.01
N ALA A 321 21.68 -10.78 -32.45
CA ALA A 321 21.11 -12.13 -32.40
C ALA A 321 20.24 -12.45 -33.62
N TYR A 322 20.13 -13.75 -33.91
CA TYR A 322 19.18 -14.27 -34.87
C TYR A 322 17.85 -14.58 -34.18
N LEU A 323 16.73 -14.19 -34.80
CA LEU A 323 15.39 -14.36 -34.23
C LEU A 323 14.93 -15.82 -34.24
N GLY A 324 14.53 -16.35 -33.08
CA GLY A 324 13.81 -17.62 -32.95
C GLY A 324 14.63 -18.83 -33.38
N VAL A 325 15.84 -18.97 -32.86
CA VAL A 325 16.82 -19.98 -33.34
C VAL A 325 17.20 -21.04 -32.33
N ILE A 326 16.74 -20.96 -31.08
CA ILE A 326 17.02 -22.03 -30.12
C ILE A 326 16.52 -23.40 -30.63
N CYS A 327 17.21 -24.46 -30.24
CA CYS A 327 17.04 -25.82 -30.75
C CYS A 327 17.32 -26.01 -32.26
N GLN A 328 17.56 -24.96 -33.07
CA GLN A 328 17.76 -25.07 -34.52
C GLN A 328 19.24 -25.32 -34.87
N ALA A 329 19.56 -26.50 -35.39
CA ALA A 329 20.92 -26.82 -35.82
C ALA A 329 21.43 -25.82 -36.88
N GLY A 330 22.67 -25.34 -36.72
CA GLY A 330 23.28 -24.34 -37.60
C GLY A 330 22.91 -22.88 -37.31
N TYR A 331 21.94 -22.63 -36.41
CA TYR A 331 21.53 -21.27 -36.03
C TYR A 331 21.48 -21.02 -34.53
N LYS A 332 21.27 -22.06 -33.71
CA LYS A 332 21.05 -21.93 -32.26
C LYS A 332 22.19 -21.32 -31.45
N ALA A 333 23.38 -21.15 -32.03
CA ALA A 333 24.51 -20.45 -31.43
C ALA A 333 24.75 -19.03 -31.98
N GLN A 334 23.86 -18.50 -32.82
CA GLN A 334 23.98 -17.16 -33.39
C GLN A 334 23.37 -16.10 -32.47
N GLY A 335 24.05 -15.85 -31.35
CA GLY A 335 23.77 -14.75 -30.42
C GLY A 335 25.07 -14.22 -29.82
N VAL A 336 25.18 -12.89 -29.74
CA VAL A 336 26.38 -12.17 -29.32
C VAL A 336 25.98 -11.03 -28.40
N THR A 337 26.70 -10.88 -27.30
CA THR A 337 26.62 -9.70 -26.43
C THR A 337 28.02 -9.22 -26.07
N GLY A 338 28.35 -7.97 -26.37
CA GLY A 338 29.64 -7.41 -26.00
C GLY A 338 29.64 -5.91 -25.75
N LEU A 339 30.13 -5.54 -24.57
CA LEU A 339 30.33 -4.16 -24.13
C LEU A 339 31.75 -3.98 -23.57
N PRO A 340 32.36 -2.79 -23.67
CA PRO A 340 33.69 -2.50 -23.10
C PRO A 340 33.80 -2.77 -21.59
N GLN A 341 32.67 -2.63 -20.88
CA GLN A 341 32.54 -2.93 -19.45
C GLN A 341 31.43 -3.97 -19.27
N PRO A 342 31.71 -5.27 -19.48
CA PRO A 342 30.70 -6.31 -19.48
C PRO A 342 30.33 -6.75 -18.05
N ILE A 343 29.80 -5.80 -17.27
CA ILE A 343 29.40 -5.94 -15.86
C ILE A 343 28.19 -5.05 -15.57
N GLY A 344 27.43 -5.39 -14.53
CA GLY A 344 26.30 -4.58 -14.07
C GLY A 344 25.04 -4.72 -14.93
N ASP A 345 23.98 -4.07 -14.48
CA ASP A 345 22.63 -4.16 -15.05
C ASP A 345 22.57 -3.86 -16.57
N PRO A 346 23.21 -2.79 -17.10
CA PRO A 346 23.17 -2.51 -18.54
C PRO A 346 23.86 -3.56 -19.40
N PHE A 347 24.72 -4.42 -18.84
CA PHE A 347 25.24 -5.56 -19.59
C PHE A 347 24.26 -6.74 -19.48
N TYR A 348 23.82 -7.10 -18.28
CA TYR A 348 23.05 -8.33 -18.05
C TYR A 348 21.59 -8.25 -18.52
N ILE A 349 20.88 -7.15 -18.26
CA ILE A 349 19.47 -7.01 -18.61
C ILE A 349 19.32 -6.37 -19.98
N ASP A 350 19.93 -5.21 -20.19
CA ASP A 350 19.70 -4.44 -21.42
C ASP A 350 20.30 -5.09 -22.67
N TYR A 351 21.33 -5.93 -22.54
CA TYR A 351 21.93 -6.64 -23.67
C TYR A 351 21.77 -8.15 -23.54
N VAL A 352 22.31 -8.82 -22.50
CA VAL A 352 22.27 -10.29 -22.47
C VAL A 352 20.83 -10.82 -22.48
N ALA A 353 19.95 -10.30 -21.63
CA ALA A 353 18.55 -10.72 -21.61
C ALA A 353 17.81 -10.34 -22.91
N HIS A 354 18.17 -9.21 -23.53
CA HIS A 354 17.62 -8.74 -24.81
C HIS A 354 18.01 -9.66 -25.98
N GLU A 355 19.31 -9.90 -26.16
CA GLU A 355 19.83 -10.70 -27.28
C GLU A 355 19.44 -12.17 -27.15
N MET A 356 19.43 -12.71 -25.93
CA MET A 356 18.82 -14.02 -25.69
C MET A 356 17.32 -14.00 -26.00
N GLY A 357 16.62 -12.88 -25.74
CA GLY A 357 15.19 -12.73 -26.00
C GLY A 357 14.87 -12.90 -27.47
N HIS A 358 15.72 -12.37 -28.34
CA HIS A 358 15.67 -12.66 -29.79
C HIS A 358 15.88 -14.13 -30.11
N GLN A 359 16.88 -14.79 -29.53
CA GLN A 359 17.10 -16.23 -29.77
C GLN A 359 15.87 -17.07 -29.35
N TYR A 360 15.17 -16.64 -28.29
CA TYR A 360 13.91 -17.21 -27.81
C TYR A 360 12.66 -16.74 -28.57
N GLY A 361 12.80 -15.82 -29.54
CA GLY A 361 11.76 -15.45 -30.49
C GLY A 361 11.07 -14.10 -30.27
N GLY A 362 11.50 -13.29 -29.30
CA GLY A 362 10.95 -11.94 -29.11
C GLY A 362 11.42 -10.96 -30.18
N ASN A 363 10.53 -10.18 -30.77
CA ASN A 363 10.85 -9.03 -31.60
C ASN A 363 10.96 -7.75 -30.75
N HIS A 364 11.53 -6.70 -31.35
CA HIS A 364 11.56 -5.38 -30.75
C HIS A 364 10.16 -4.82 -30.47
N SER A 365 9.96 -4.21 -29.30
CA SER A 365 8.67 -3.66 -28.87
C SER A 365 8.54 -2.14 -29.04
N PHE A 366 9.62 -1.43 -29.38
CA PHE A 366 9.66 0.04 -29.44
C PHE A 366 9.09 0.65 -30.73
N ASN A 367 8.63 1.90 -30.65
CA ASN A 367 8.04 2.66 -31.76
C ASN A 367 8.78 3.97 -32.12
N GLY A 368 10.06 4.07 -31.77
CA GLY A 368 10.94 5.17 -32.13
C GLY A 368 11.59 5.02 -33.52
N ASN A 369 12.27 6.07 -33.97
CA ASN A 369 13.06 6.08 -35.21
C ASN A 369 14.31 7.00 -35.13
N ALA A 370 14.73 7.39 -33.93
CA ALA A 370 15.94 8.17 -33.66
C ALA A 370 17.00 7.32 -32.96
N GLY A 371 18.28 7.68 -33.05
CA GLY A 371 19.39 6.87 -32.51
C GLY A 371 19.34 5.44 -33.04
N SER A 372 19.57 4.45 -32.16
CA SER A 372 19.53 3.03 -32.51
C SER A 372 18.14 2.53 -32.90
N CYS A 373 17.05 3.24 -32.55
CA CYS A 373 15.71 2.92 -33.06
C CYS A 373 15.56 3.18 -34.57
N GLY A 374 16.50 3.92 -35.19
CA GLY A 374 16.56 4.12 -36.64
C GLY A 374 17.08 2.89 -37.39
N GLY A 375 17.45 3.08 -38.66
CA GLY A 375 18.25 2.08 -39.41
C GLY A 375 17.56 0.76 -39.78
N GLY A 376 16.27 0.58 -39.47
CA GLY A 376 15.54 -0.66 -39.77
C GLY A 376 15.35 -1.60 -38.57
N ASN A 377 15.81 -1.22 -37.38
CA ASN A 377 15.64 -2.04 -36.17
C ASN A 377 14.18 -2.13 -35.71
N ARG A 378 13.35 -1.13 -36.01
CA ARG A 378 11.93 -1.15 -35.62
C ARG A 378 11.15 -2.27 -36.31
N ASN A 379 10.46 -3.11 -35.53
CA ASN A 379 9.46 -4.06 -36.03
C ASN A 379 8.04 -3.47 -35.94
N SER A 380 7.41 -3.16 -37.07
CA SER A 380 6.09 -2.51 -37.11
C SER A 380 4.93 -3.33 -36.55
N SER A 381 5.05 -4.66 -36.53
CA SER A 381 3.99 -5.55 -36.04
C SER A 381 3.99 -5.74 -34.52
N THR A 382 5.06 -5.31 -33.85
CA THR A 382 5.26 -5.46 -32.40
C THR A 382 5.61 -4.15 -31.69
N ALA A 383 5.69 -3.03 -32.43
CA ALA A 383 6.03 -1.69 -31.94
C ALA A 383 4.92 -1.04 -31.07
N TYR A 384 4.64 -1.64 -29.93
CA TYR A 384 3.61 -1.21 -28.97
C TYR A 384 4.09 -0.19 -27.93
N GLU A 385 5.40 0.00 -27.76
CA GLU A 385 5.93 0.95 -26.78
C GLU A 385 6.34 2.28 -27.43
N PRO A 386 5.99 3.45 -26.84
CA PRO A 386 6.35 4.74 -27.41
C PRO A 386 7.87 4.99 -27.40
N GLY A 387 8.39 5.72 -28.40
CA GLY A 387 9.80 6.14 -28.42
C GLY A 387 10.78 4.96 -28.32
N SER A 388 11.75 5.05 -27.41
CA SER A 388 12.69 3.94 -27.13
C SER A 388 12.06 2.70 -26.54
N GLY A 389 10.83 2.80 -26.03
CA GLY A 389 10.24 1.84 -25.09
C GLY A 389 10.99 1.77 -23.76
N SER A 390 10.52 0.84 -22.92
CA SER A 390 10.87 0.69 -21.51
C SER A 390 11.21 -0.75 -21.12
N THR A 391 10.69 -1.78 -21.80
CA THR A 391 10.89 -3.19 -21.40
C THR A 391 12.11 -3.84 -22.05
N ILE A 392 12.44 -5.09 -21.68
CA ILE A 392 13.65 -5.79 -22.14
C ILE A 392 13.82 -5.77 -23.66
N MET A 393 12.77 -6.05 -24.45
CA MET A 393 12.88 -6.08 -25.92
C MET A 393 12.75 -4.69 -26.56
N ALA A 394 12.70 -3.63 -25.77
CA ALA A 394 12.80 -2.26 -26.23
C ALA A 394 14.27 -1.80 -26.27
N TYR A 395 14.50 -0.55 -26.68
CA TYR A 395 15.81 0.07 -26.79
C TYR A 395 15.99 1.18 -25.75
N ALA A 396 15.61 0.89 -24.50
CA ALA A 396 15.68 1.87 -23.41
C ALA A 396 17.08 2.50 -23.33
N GLY A 397 17.13 3.83 -23.47
CA GLY A 397 18.37 4.61 -23.36
C GLY A 397 19.16 4.81 -24.65
N ILE A 398 18.91 4.08 -25.74
CA ILE A 398 19.75 4.13 -26.95
C ILE A 398 19.09 4.75 -28.19
N CYS A 399 17.95 5.41 -28.05
CA CYS A 399 17.21 6.07 -29.14
C CYS A 399 17.28 7.62 -29.12
N GLY A 400 18.29 8.18 -28.46
CA GLY A 400 18.54 9.63 -28.44
C GLY A 400 17.39 10.42 -27.82
N SER A 401 16.88 11.44 -28.53
CA SER A 401 15.77 12.27 -28.03
C SER A 401 14.45 11.53 -27.83
N HIS A 402 14.35 10.28 -28.30
CA HIS A 402 13.15 9.44 -28.14
C HIS A 402 13.22 8.56 -26.88
N ASN A 403 14.28 8.67 -26.08
CA ASN A 403 14.47 7.89 -24.86
C ASN A 403 13.41 8.18 -23.80
N LEU A 404 12.79 7.11 -23.30
CA LEU A 404 11.84 7.17 -22.18
C LEU A 404 12.50 7.02 -20.81
N GLN A 405 13.58 6.24 -20.75
CA GLN A 405 14.39 5.94 -19.57
C GLN A 405 15.79 5.49 -20.03
N ASN A 406 16.72 5.34 -19.09
CA ASN A 406 18.11 5.02 -19.38
C ASN A 406 18.38 3.51 -19.54
N ASN A 407 17.69 2.66 -18.78
CA ASN A 407 17.88 1.19 -18.77
C ASN A 407 16.52 0.51 -18.85
N SER A 408 16.46 -0.73 -19.33
CA SER A 408 15.21 -1.47 -19.48
C SER A 408 14.63 -1.89 -18.13
N ASP A 409 13.32 -2.09 -18.08
CA ASP A 409 12.64 -2.77 -16.99
C ASP A 409 12.71 -4.28 -17.13
N ASP A 410 12.91 -4.98 -16.01
CA ASP A 410 13.40 -6.37 -15.96
C ASP A 410 12.25 -7.37 -16.17
N TYR A 411 11.37 -7.06 -17.11
CA TYR A 411 10.24 -7.86 -17.55
C TYR A 411 10.01 -7.67 -19.05
N PHE A 412 9.27 -8.59 -19.65
CA PHE A 412 8.91 -8.50 -21.07
C PHE A 412 7.60 -7.73 -21.23
N HIS A 413 7.56 -6.78 -22.18
CA HIS A 413 6.27 -6.26 -22.65
C HIS A 413 5.40 -7.43 -23.10
N ASN A 414 4.08 -7.32 -22.93
CA ASN A 414 3.19 -8.45 -23.18
C ASN A 414 3.35 -9.07 -24.58
N ILE A 415 3.62 -8.28 -25.63
CA ILE A 415 3.86 -8.82 -26.97
C ILE A 415 5.07 -9.78 -27.02
N SER A 416 6.17 -9.40 -26.39
CA SER A 416 7.40 -10.20 -26.36
C SER A 416 7.21 -11.47 -25.54
N PHE A 417 6.44 -11.38 -24.44
CA PHE A 417 5.97 -12.56 -23.71
C PHE A 417 5.19 -13.51 -24.61
N VAL A 418 4.22 -13.00 -25.39
CA VAL A 418 3.41 -13.83 -26.29
C VAL A 418 4.25 -14.51 -27.36
N GLU A 419 5.20 -13.80 -27.97
CA GLU A 419 6.11 -14.36 -28.98
C GLU A 419 7.00 -15.47 -28.40
N ILE A 420 7.71 -15.17 -27.30
CA ILE A 420 8.65 -16.10 -26.66
C ILE A 420 7.90 -17.35 -26.16
N VAL A 421 6.77 -17.18 -25.48
CA VAL A 421 6.01 -18.31 -24.94
C VAL A 421 5.43 -19.16 -26.05
N ASN A 422 4.88 -18.57 -27.12
CA ASN A 422 4.42 -19.36 -28.27
C ASN A 422 5.56 -20.17 -28.90
N TYR A 423 6.70 -19.54 -29.15
CA TYR A 423 7.83 -20.21 -29.77
C TYR A 423 8.40 -21.34 -28.90
N THR A 424 8.50 -21.13 -27.59
CA THR A 424 9.02 -22.13 -26.64
C THR A 424 8.03 -23.22 -26.27
N THR A 425 6.72 -23.00 -26.43
CA THR A 425 5.68 -23.98 -26.04
C THR A 425 5.12 -24.77 -27.21
N THR A 426 5.06 -24.18 -28.41
CA THR A 426 4.43 -24.78 -29.59
C THR A 426 5.30 -24.68 -30.84
N GLY A 427 6.26 -23.76 -30.89
CA GLY A 427 7.19 -23.56 -32.00
C GLY A 427 8.45 -24.41 -31.97
N GLY A 428 9.44 -24.02 -32.79
CA GLY A 428 10.72 -24.71 -32.92
C GLY A 428 11.50 -24.81 -31.61
N GLY A 429 11.33 -23.82 -30.71
CA GLY A 429 11.97 -23.78 -29.40
C GLY A 429 11.46 -24.82 -28.40
N ASN A 430 10.38 -25.53 -28.70
CA ASN A 430 9.84 -26.60 -27.84
C ASN A 430 10.44 -27.99 -28.12
N SER A 431 11.37 -28.09 -29.08
CA SER A 431 11.87 -29.41 -29.57
C SER A 431 13.00 -30.03 -28.74
N CYS A 432 13.70 -29.24 -27.93
CA CYS A 432 14.88 -29.68 -27.18
C CYS A 432 14.86 -29.53 -25.63
N PRO A 433 13.99 -28.73 -24.98
CA PRO A 433 14.11 -28.54 -23.53
C PRO A 433 13.69 -29.78 -22.75
N VAL A 434 14.23 -29.88 -21.53
CA VAL A 434 13.64 -30.75 -20.50
C VAL A 434 12.48 -30.00 -19.86
N ILE A 435 11.28 -30.59 -19.95
CA ILE A 435 10.05 -30.00 -19.38
C ILE A 435 9.76 -30.66 -18.04
N THR A 436 9.58 -29.85 -17.00
CA THR A 436 9.23 -30.30 -15.64
C THR A 436 8.00 -29.55 -15.13
N ASN A 437 7.23 -30.20 -14.26
CA ASN A 437 6.10 -29.54 -13.59
C ASN A 437 6.62 -28.73 -12.41
N THR A 438 6.17 -27.49 -12.28
CA THR A 438 6.54 -26.58 -11.18
C THR A 438 5.65 -26.78 -9.95
N GLY A 439 4.48 -27.38 -10.15
CA GLY A 439 3.42 -27.41 -9.14
C GLY A 439 2.82 -26.02 -8.87
N ASN A 440 2.98 -25.08 -9.81
CA ASN A 440 2.35 -23.78 -9.81
C ASN A 440 1.08 -23.79 -10.67
N GLY A 441 -0.04 -23.34 -10.13
CA GLY A 441 -1.26 -23.15 -10.88
C GLY A 441 -1.22 -21.90 -11.76
N GLU A 442 -2.19 -21.79 -12.66
CA GLU A 442 -2.28 -20.64 -13.57
C GLU A 442 -3.02 -19.49 -12.87
N PRO A 443 -2.48 -18.26 -12.82
CA PRO A 443 -3.22 -17.11 -12.33
C PRO A 443 -4.32 -16.71 -13.32
N THR A 444 -5.36 -16.04 -12.82
CA THR A 444 -6.42 -15.47 -13.65
C THR A 444 -6.19 -13.98 -13.90
N ALA A 445 -6.69 -13.48 -15.03
CA ALA A 445 -6.72 -12.08 -15.36
C ALA A 445 -8.11 -11.71 -15.88
N SER A 446 -8.66 -10.60 -15.42
CA SER A 446 -9.98 -10.11 -15.83
C SER A 446 -9.97 -8.60 -15.97
N VAL A 447 -10.56 -8.12 -17.07
CA VAL A 447 -10.70 -6.70 -17.41
C VAL A 447 -12.18 -6.32 -17.45
N PRO A 448 -12.52 -5.02 -17.35
CA PRO A 448 -13.90 -4.56 -17.53
C PRO A 448 -14.42 -4.91 -18.93
N ALA A 449 -15.75 -5.01 -19.06
CA ALA A 449 -16.41 -5.31 -20.34
C ALA A 449 -16.05 -4.32 -21.47
N GLY A 450 -15.47 -3.16 -21.15
CA GLY A 450 -14.91 -2.19 -22.10
C GLY A 450 -15.98 -1.49 -22.95
N GLY A 451 -15.57 -0.98 -24.12
CA GLY A 451 -16.47 -0.24 -25.02
C GLY A 451 -16.71 1.22 -24.63
N PHE A 452 -15.84 1.77 -23.78
CA PHE A 452 -15.92 3.15 -23.32
C PHE A 452 -15.68 4.13 -24.46
N THR A 453 -16.42 5.25 -24.46
CA THR A 453 -16.07 6.45 -25.22
C THR A 453 -15.67 7.54 -24.25
N ILE A 454 -14.46 8.07 -24.36
CA ILE A 454 -13.92 9.10 -23.47
C ILE A 454 -13.66 10.43 -24.21
N PRO A 455 -13.78 11.57 -23.53
CA PRO A 455 -13.39 12.87 -24.09
C PRO A 455 -11.88 12.96 -24.36
N ILE A 456 -11.46 13.79 -25.33
CA ILE A 456 -10.05 14.13 -25.51
C ILE A 456 -9.48 14.84 -24.28
N SER A 457 -8.15 14.77 -24.13
CA SER A 457 -7.39 15.53 -23.13
C SER A 457 -7.92 15.37 -21.69
N THR A 458 -8.41 14.18 -21.35
CA THR A 458 -9.02 13.88 -20.05
C THR A 458 -8.39 12.62 -19.45
N PRO A 459 -7.94 12.65 -18.18
CA PRO A 459 -7.46 11.47 -17.46
C PRO A 459 -8.47 10.33 -17.38
N PHE A 460 -7.95 9.10 -17.31
CA PHE A 460 -8.78 7.91 -17.10
C PHE A 460 -8.05 6.87 -16.25
N ILE A 461 -8.83 5.97 -15.64
CA ILE A 461 -8.33 4.88 -14.80
C ILE A 461 -8.85 3.55 -15.34
N LEU A 462 -7.96 2.57 -15.49
CA LEU A 462 -8.34 1.20 -15.82
C LEU A 462 -8.17 0.35 -14.57
N THR A 463 -9.18 -0.46 -14.25
CA THR A 463 -9.20 -1.36 -13.09
C THR A 463 -9.55 -2.75 -13.57
N GLY A 464 -8.74 -3.74 -13.23
CA GLY A 464 -9.05 -5.14 -13.49
C GLY A 464 -9.00 -5.97 -12.22
N SER A 465 -8.79 -7.27 -12.37
CA SER A 465 -8.64 -8.20 -11.25
C SER A 465 -7.89 -9.46 -11.68
N GLY A 466 -7.39 -10.20 -10.70
CA GLY A 466 -6.78 -11.51 -10.88
C GLY A 466 -6.90 -12.33 -9.60
N SER A 467 -6.68 -13.62 -9.72
CA SER A 467 -6.65 -14.57 -8.60
C SER A 467 -5.64 -15.67 -8.87
N ASP A 468 -5.02 -16.20 -7.84
CA ASP A 468 -4.06 -17.30 -7.95
C ASP A 468 -4.56 -18.53 -7.18
N PRO A 469 -4.60 -19.73 -7.79
CA PRO A 469 -5.07 -20.95 -7.13
C PRO A 469 -4.14 -21.45 -6.00
N ASP A 470 -2.87 -21.06 -6.01
CA ASP A 470 -1.86 -21.41 -5.00
C ASP A 470 -1.75 -20.36 -3.87
N ASN A 471 -2.53 -19.28 -3.99
CA ASN A 471 -2.56 -18.13 -3.11
C ASN A 471 -1.20 -17.41 -3.06
N ASP A 472 -0.48 -17.40 -4.18
CA ASP A 472 0.76 -16.66 -4.35
C ASP A 472 0.46 -15.15 -4.63
N PRO A 473 1.29 -14.20 -4.14
CA PRO A 473 1.01 -12.76 -4.29
C PRO A 473 1.06 -12.25 -5.75
N LEU A 474 -0.02 -11.60 -6.18
CA LEU A 474 -0.15 -11.10 -7.54
C LEU A 474 0.41 -9.69 -7.73
N THR A 475 1.03 -9.48 -8.89
CA THR A 475 1.34 -8.15 -9.44
C THR A 475 0.68 -7.96 -10.81
N TYR A 476 0.45 -6.70 -11.17
CA TYR A 476 -0.37 -6.28 -12.30
C TYR A 476 0.37 -5.24 -13.13
N CYS A 477 0.26 -5.36 -14.45
CA CYS A 477 0.73 -4.34 -15.39
C CYS A 477 -0.37 -4.07 -16.42
N TRP A 478 -0.66 -2.78 -16.66
CA TRP A 478 -1.58 -2.33 -17.71
C TRP A 478 -0.75 -1.73 -18.85
N GLU A 479 -0.86 -2.30 -20.04
CA GLU A 479 0.01 -1.99 -21.19
C GLU A 479 -0.83 -1.60 -22.41
N GLU A 480 -0.42 -0.55 -23.14
CA GLU A 480 -1.06 -0.14 -24.40
C GLU A 480 -0.70 -1.14 -25.50
N MET A 481 -1.70 -1.50 -26.31
CA MET A 481 -1.60 -2.48 -27.39
C MET A 481 -2.04 -1.86 -28.73
N ASP A 482 -1.69 -0.60 -28.95
CA ASP A 482 -1.90 0.11 -30.21
C ASP A 482 -0.64 0.13 -31.06
N LEU A 483 -0.80 -0.11 -32.37
CA LEU A 483 0.25 0.06 -33.37
C LEU A 483 0.00 1.34 -34.17
N GLY A 484 1.07 1.97 -34.61
CA GLY A 484 0.97 3.13 -35.49
C GLY A 484 2.30 3.55 -36.11
N PRO A 485 2.33 4.75 -36.74
CA PRO A 485 3.55 5.32 -37.28
C PRO A 485 4.65 5.46 -36.22
N ALA A 486 5.90 5.22 -36.61
CA ALA A 486 7.05 5.52 -35.76
C ALA A 486 7.20 7.03 -35.58
N GLY A 487 7.68 7.48 -34.41
CA GLY A 487 7.89 8.91 -34.21
C GLY A 487 8.38 9.30 -32.82
N HIS A 488 8.46 10.61 -32.62
CA HIS A 488 8.83 11.18 -31.33
C HIS A 488 7.69 10.97 -30.32
N PRO A 489 7.96 10.45 -29.11
CA PRO A 489 6.91 10.13 -28.13
C PRO A 489 6.10 11.35 -27.68
N ASN A 490 6.67 12.57 -27.71
CA ASN A 490 5.94 13.83 -27.44
C ASN A 490 5.07 14.36 -28.59
N SER A 491 5.19 13.79 -29.79
CA SER A 491 4.45 14.24 -30.98
C SER A 491 3.88 13.04 -31.76
N PRO A 492 3.06 12.20 -31.12
CA PRO A 492 2.52 10.99 -31.75
C PRO A 492 1.55 11.35 -32.89
N SER A 493 1.54 10.54 -33.94
CA SER A 493 0.62 10.68 -35.08
C SER A 493 -0.16 9.39 -35.32
N GLY A 494 -1.36 9.51 -35.90
CA GLY A 494 -2.22 8.36 -36.14
C GLY A 494 -2.55 7.61 -34.85
N ASN A 495 -2.38 6.29 -34.86
CA ASN A 495 -2.60 5.44 -33.68
C ASN A 495 -1.30 4.99 -33.01
N ALA A 496 -0.21 5.76 -33.15
CA ALA A 496 1.06 5.46 -32.49
C ALA A 496 0.86 5.36 -30.96
N PRO A 497 1.51 4.41 -30.27
CA PRO A 497 1.39 4.27 -28.83
C PRO A 497 1.78 5.56 -28.10
N ILE A 498 1.06 5.89 -27.03
CA ILE A 498 1.21 7.15 -26.27
C ILE A 498 1.36 6.96 -24.75
N PHE A 499 1.20 5.74 -24.26
CA PHE A 499 1.40 5.31 -22.88
C PHE A 499 2.46 4.23 -22.81
N ARG A 500 3.52 4.51 -22.04
CA ARG A 500 4.63 3.60 -21.80
C ARG A 500 4.24 2.47 -20.85
N SER A 501 5.05 1.42 -20.80
CA SER A 501 4.92 0.40 -19.77
C SER A 501 5.59 0.85 -18.46
N PHE A 502 5.18 0.25 -17.35
CA PHE A 502 5.75 0.49 -16.02
C PHE A 502 5.86 -0.84 -15.27
N ASP A 503 6.79 -0.89 -14.31
CA ASP A 503 6.98 -2.04 -13.43
C ASP A 503 5.64 -2.61 -12.89
N PRO A 504 5.49 -3.94 -12.83
CA PRO A 504 4.33 -4.57 -12.22
C PRO A 504 4.14 -4.14 -10.77
N VAL A 505 2.91 -3.78 -10.39
CA VAL A 505 2.55 -3.31 -9.04
C VAL A 505 1.49 -4.21 -8.39
N THR A 506 1.32 -4.15 -7.08
CA THR A 506 0.36 -5.00 -6.34
C THR A 506 -1.10 -4.56 -6.46
N VAL A 507 -1.36 -3.40 -7.07
CA VAL A 507 -2.72 -2.88 -7.28
C VAL A 507 -3.21 -3.19 -8.70
N PRO A 508 -4.47 -3.63 -8.88
CA PRO A 508 -4.97 -4.06 -10.19
C PRO A 508 -5.46 -2.90 -11.08
N TYR A 509 -5.14 -1.65 -10.71
CA TYR A 509 -5.55 -0.45 -11.44
C TYR A 509 -4.37 0.43 -11.81
N ARG A 510 -4.52 1.18 -12.91
CA ARG A 510 -3.56 2.19 -13.38
C ARG A 510 -4.28 3.45 -13.82
N TYR A 511 -3.73 4.59 -13.39
CA TYR A 511 -4.10 5.92 -13.87
C TYR A 511 -3.33 6.26 -15.16
N PHE A 512 -3.99 6.94 -16.08
CA PHE A 512 -3.43 7.39 -17.35
C PHE A 512 -3.66 8.90 -17.52
N PRO A 513 -2.58 9.72 -17.41
CA PRO A 513 -1.22 9.39 -17.00
C PRO A 513 -1.10 8.88 -15.56
N LYS A 514 0.09 8.41 -15.16
CA LYS A 514 0.41 8.06 -13.76
C LYS A 514 -0.11 9.12 -12.79
N LEU A 515 -0.73 8.71 -11.67
CA LEU A 515 -1.39 9.62 -10.71
C LEU A 515 -0.47 10.76 -10.25
N SER A 516 0.81 10.48 -9.98
CA SER A 516 1.80 11.50 -9.61
C SER A 516 1.95 12.61 -10.65
N ASN A 517 1.76 12.31 -11.93
CA ASN A 517 1.84 13.29 -13.01
C ASN A 517 0.59 14.17 -13.02
N ILE A 518 -0.59 13.57 -12.82
CA ILE A 518 -1.86 14.30 -12.70
C ILE A 518 -1.81 15.25 -11.50
N LEU A 519 -1.42 14.76 -10.31
CA LEU A 519 -1.38 15.56 -9.07
C LEU A 519 -0.40 16.72 -9.13
N ASN A 520 0.73 16.55 -9.83
CA ASN A 520 1.76 17.58 -9.98
C ASN A 520 1.57 18.45 -11.22
N ASN A 521 0.51 18.24 -12.01
CA ASN A 521 0.28 18.90 -13.30
C ASN A 521 1.50 18.79 -14.23
N ASN A 522 2.18 17.64 -14.21
CA ASN A 522 3.40 17.38 -14.96
C ASN A 522 3.12 16.42 -16.12
N GLN A 523 3.85 16.59 -17.22
CA GLN A 523 3.84 15.65 -18.33
C GLN A 523 5.14 14.84 -18.32
N THR A 524 5.02 13.51 -18.32
CA THR A 524 6.16 12.62 -18.54
C THR A 524 6.17 12.14 -19.99
N ILE A 525 7.36 12.02 -20.57
CA ILE A 525 7.54 11.48 -21.91
C ILE A 525 6.96 10.06 -22.00
N GLY A 526 6.18 9.81 -23.06
CA GLY A 526 5.45 8.55 -23.22
C GLY A 526 4.25 8.37 -22.30
N GLU A 527 3.71 9.44 -21.71
CA GLU A 527 2.48 9.44 -20.90
C GLU A 527 1.58 10.62 -21.32
N ILE A 528 0.98 10.53 -22.50
CA ILE A 528 0.28 11.67 -23.13
C ILE A 528 -1.21 11.42 -23.24
N LEU A 529 -1.99 12.39 -22.76
CA LEU A 529 -3.43 12.38 -22.97
C LEU A 529 -3.76 12.58 -24.45
N PRO A 530 -4.67 11.77 -25.03
CA PRO A 530 -5.00 11.85 -26.44
C PRO A 530 -5.71 13.17 -26.77
N THR A 531 -5.17 13.94 -27.72
CA THR A 531 -5.68 15.28 -28.09
C THR A 531 -6.57 15.28 -29.34
N TYR A 532 -6.79 14.12 -29.95
CA TYR A 532 -7.60 13.93 -31.15
C TYR A 532 -8.34 12.61 -31.11
N THR A 533 -9.32 12.44 -32.00
CA THR A 533 -10.10 11.20 -32.11
C THR A 533 -9.20 10.04 -32.48
N ARG A 534 -9.20 9.00 -31.65
CA ARG A 534 -8.43 7.77 -31.86
C ARG A 534 -9.01 6.63 -31.04
N THR A 535 -8.43 5.45 -31.21
CA THR A 535 -8.78 4.28 -30.40
C THR A 535 -7.59 3.98 -29.48
N LEU A 536 -7.88 3.54 -28.27
CA LEU A 536 -6.88 3.06 -27.33
C LEU A 536 -7.18 1.63 -26.93
N THR A 537 -6.21 0.75 -27.05
CA THR A 537 -6.33 -0.66 -26.76
C THR A 537 -5.38 -1.00 -25.61
N PHE A 538 -5.87 -1.68 -24.58
CA PHE A 538 -5.05 -2.02 -23.42
C PHE A 538 -5.15 -3.50 -23.07
N ARG A 539 -4.12 -4.01 -22.40
CA ARG A 539 -4.06 -5.36 -21.86
C ARG A 539 -3.63 -5.31 -20.40
N LEU A 540 -4.28 -6.13 -19.57
CA LEU A 540 -3.87 -6.37 -18.19
C LEU A 540 -3.06 -7.67 -18.14
N THR A 541 -1.79 -7.58 -17.74
CA THR A 541 -0.92 -8.72 -17.45
C THR A 541 -0.86 -8.95 -15.94
N VAL A 542 -1.07 -10.19 -15.49
CA VAL A 542 -1.05 -10.63 -14.09
C VAL A 542 0.07 -11.65 -13.91
N ARG A 543 0.88 -11.47 -12.85
CA ARG A 543 2.00 -12.34 -12.48
C ARG A 543 1.86 -12.81 -11.05
N ASP A 544 2.07 -14.09 -10.79
CA ASP A 544 2.02 -14.67 -9.43
C ASP A 544 3.34 -14.57 -8.63
N ASN A 545 4.41 -14.14 -9.30
CA ASN A 545 5.75 -13.97 -8.73
C ASN A 545 6.34 -15.22 -8.06
N ARG A 546 5.89 -16.41 -8.43
CA ARG A 546 6.38 -17.65 -7.81
C ARG A 546 7.81 -17.97 -8.25
N ALA A 547 8.72 -18.05 -7.28
CA ALA A 547 10.09 -18.46 -7.50
C ALA A 547 10.18 -19.91 -8.05
N GLY A 548 10.93 -20.09 -9.14
CA GLY A 548 11.17 -21.41 -9.76
C GLY A 548 10.22 -21.79 -10.90
N GLY A 549 9.40 -20.84 -11.37
CA GLY A 549 8.49 -21.03 -12.50
C GLY A 549 7.24 -20.17 -12.35
N GLY A 550 7.41 -18.87 -12.57
CA GLY A 550 6.35 -17.87 -12.40
C GLY A 550 5.22 -18.07 -13.42
N GLY A 551 4.01 -17.87 -12.95
CA GLY A 551 2.80 -17.86 -13.76
C GLY A 551 2.48 -16.47 -14.24
N VAL A 552 2.26 -16.35 -15.54
CA VAL A 552 1.83 -15.11 -16.20
C VAL A 552 0.59 -15.39 -17.03
N LYS A 553 -0.42 -14.56 -16.83
CA LYS A 553 -1.66 -14.54 -17.62
C LYS A 553 -2.02 -13.12 -18.00
N TYR A 554 -2.82 -12.95 -19.04
CA TYR A 554 -3.33 -11.64 -19.40
C TYR A 554 -4.78 -11.68 -19.89
N ALA A 555 -5.40 -10.50 -19.85
CA ALA A 555 -6.73 -10.27 -20.39
C ALA A 555 -6.72 -9.02 -21.28
N GLN A 556 -7.29 -9.15 -22.48
CA GLN A 556 -7.38 -8.11 -23.49
C GLN A 556 -8.64 -7.27 -23.25
N MET A 557 -8.48 -5.95 -23.11
CA MET A 557 -9.61 -5.03 -22.99
C MET A 557 -10.19 -4.72 -24.37
N GLN A 558 -11.52 -4.55 -24.44
CA GLN A 558 -12.15 -3.94 -25.61
C GLN A 558 -11.67 -2.49 -25.74
N ALA A 559 -11.42 -2.06 -26.98
CA ALA A 559 -10.85 -0.76 -27.25
C ALA A 559 -11.72 0.40 -26.72
N ILE A 560 -11.05 1.45 -26.25
CA ILE A 560 -11.60 2.72 -25.77
C ILE A 560 -11.61 3.69 -26.96
N ASN A 561 -12.76 4.29 -27.23
CA ASN A 561 -12.87 5.33 -28.24
C ASN A 561 -12.60 6.70 -27.60
N VAL A 562 -11.61 7.42 -28.10
CA VAL A 562 -11.40 8.82 -27.75
C VAL A 562 -12.11 9.68 -28.80
N THR A 563 -12.94 10.64 -28.39
CA THR A 563 -13.62 11.55 -29.31
C THR A 563 -13.23 13.00 -29.10
N ASN A 564 -12.91 13.72 -30.18
CA ASN A 564 -12.69 15.16 -30.14
C ASN A 564 -13.99 15.99 -30.15
N THR A 565 -15.16 15.35 -30.17
CA THR A 565 -16.46 16.04 -30.04
C THR A 565 -16.83 16.35 -28.59
N ALA A 566 -16.06 15.82 -27.63
CA ALA A 566 -16.20 16.06 -26.20
C ALA A 566 -14.80 16.24 -25.56
N GLY A 567 -14.72 17.01 -24.49
CA GLY A 567 -13.49 17.27 -23.76
C GLY A 567 -12.85 18.64 -24.01
N PRO A 568 -11.86 19.03 -23.18
CA PRO A 568 -11.45 18.32 -21.96
C PRO A 568 -12.50 18.42 -20.84
N PHE A 569 -12.74 17.32 -20.13
CA PHE A 569 -13.54 17.31 -18.91
C PHE A 569 -12.66 17.78 -17.76
N LEU A 570 -13.05 18.86 -17.07
CA LEU A 570 -12.16 19.56 -16.13
C LEU A 570 -12.88 20.01 -14.87
N VAL A 571 -12.33 19.73 -13.68
CA VAL A 571 -12.73 20.34 -12.42
C VAL A 571 -12.34 21.82 -12.44
N THR A 572 -13.33 22.70 -12.25
CA THR A 572 -13.12 24.16 -12.27
C THR A 572 -13.16 24.76 -10.87
N GLN A 573 -13.85 24.14 -9.91
CA GLN A 573 -13.84 24.56 -8.51
C GLN A 573 -13.98 23.35 -7.57
N PRO A 574 -13.09 23.22 -6.55
CA PRO A 574 -11.96 24.09 -6.24
C PRO A 574 -10.80 23.84 -7.22
N ASN A 575 -10.16 24.89 -7.71
CA ASN A 575 -8.96 24.77 -8.54
C ASN A 575 -7.87 25.80 -8.21
N THR A 576 -8.02 26.44 -7.06
CA THR A 576 -7.06 27.36 -6.43
C THR A 576 -6.95 26.99 -4.95
N ALA A 577 -5.94 27.51 -4.25
CA ALA A 577 -5.74 27.27 -2.82
C ALA A 577 -6.77 28.02 -1.95
N VAL A 578 -8.05 27.66 -2.10
CA VAL A 578 -9.14 28.19 -1.29
C VAL A 578 -9.12 27.59 0.11
N THR A 579 -9.79 28.27 1.05
CA THR A 579 -10.03 27.75 2.40
C THR A 579 -11.53 27.64 2.62
N TRP A 580 -11.99 26.43 2.95
CA TRP A 580 -13.37 26.13 3.30
C TRP A 580 -13.43 25.69 4.77
N GLN A 581 -14.54 25.98 5.43
CA GLN A 581 -14.80 25.48 6.79
C GLN A 581 -15.47 24.12 6.72
N GLY A 582 -15.11 23.20 7.61
CA GLY A 582 -15.80 21.93 7.78
C GLY A 582 -17.27 22.13 8.18
N ASN A 583 -18.10 21.12 7.93
CA ASN A 583 -19.54 21.15 8.18
C ASN A 583 -20.28 22.31 7.48
N THR A 584 -19.82 22.72 6.29
CA THR A 584 -20.48 23.77 5.50
C THR A 584 -20.83 23.26 4.10
N ASN A 585 -21.87 23.86 3.50
CA ASN A 585 -22.21 23.61 2.11
C ASN A 585 -21.27 24.36 1.19
N ASN A 586 -20.72 23.67 0.19
CA ASN A 586 -19.83 24.25 -0.80
C ASN A 586 -20.23 23.75 -2.18
N THR A 587 -20.07 24.59 -3.20
CA THR A 587 -20.37 24.22 -4.59
C THR A 587 -19.10 23.73 -5.29
N ILE A 588 -19.17 22.53 -5.86
CA ILE A 588 -18.18 21.98 -6.77
C ILE A 588 -18.62 22.28 -8.20
N THR A 589 -17.71 22.72 -9.05
CA THR A 589 -18.01 22.95 -10.48
C THR A 589 -17.00 22.24 -11.37
N TRP A 590 -17.47 21.83 -12.54
CA TRP A 590 -16.64 21.22 -13.58
C TRP A 590 -17.16 21.59 -14.98
N ASN A 591 -16.27 21.58 -15.96
CA ASN A 591 -16.63 21.69 -17.37
C ASN A 591 -17.11 20.32 -17.87
N VAL A 592 -18.42 20.19 -18.09
CA VAL A 592 -19.04 18.98 -18.66
C VAL A 592 -18.47 18.63 -20.04
N ALA A 593 -18.11 19.64 -20.84
CA ALA A 593 -17.45 19.48 -22.14
C ALA A 593 -18.10 18.42 -23.07
N ASN A 594 -19.42 18.47 -23.22
CA ASN A 594 -20.24 17.52 -24.02
C ASN A 594 -20.15 16.04 -23.58
N THR A 595 -19.63 15.73 -22.39
CA THR A 595 -19.53 14.33 -21.92
C THR A 595 -20.89 13.72 -21.56
N SER A 596 -21.89 14.53 -21.25
CA SER A 596 -23.26 14.08 -20.94
C SER A 596 -24.13 13.78 -22.15
N VAL A 597 -23.62 14.01 -23.36
CA VAL A 597 -24.31 13.71 -24.63
C VAL A 597 -23.54 12.68 -25.45
N ALA A 598 -24.20 12.07 -26.44
CA ALA A 598 -23.54 11.14 -27.34
C ALA A 598 -22.37 11.80 -28.09
N PRO A 599 -21.24 11.10 -28.31
CA PRO A 599 -21.07 9.65 -28.12
C PRO A 599 -20.55 9.22 -26.74
N VAL A 600 -20.22 10.15 -25.82
CA VAL A 600 -19.71 9.81 -24.47
C VAL A 600 -20.85 9.35 -23.54
N ASN A 601 -21.97 10.07 -23.53
CA ASN A 601 -23.24 9.71 -22.90
C ASN A 601 -23.16 9.40 -21.38
N VAL A 602 -22.32 10.12 -20.63
CA VAL A 602 -22.22 10.01 -19.18
C VAL A 602 -23.13 11.04 -18.52
N THR A 603 -24.32 10.62 -18.11
CA THR A 603 -25.33 11.52 -17.51
C THR A 603 -25.12 11.78 -16.02
N GLN A 604 -24.24 11.02 -15.35
CA GLN A 604 -23.99 11.11 -13.91
C GLN A 604 -22.50 11.03 -13.58
N VAL A 605 -22.12 11.69 -12.48
CA VAL A 605 -20.75 11.70 -11.92
C VAL A 605 -20.78 11.44 -10.43
N ASN A 606 -19.65 10.98 -9.88
CA ASN A 606 -19.39 10.98 -8.45
C ASN A 606 -18.39 12.09 -8.11
N ILE A 607 -18.55 12.69 -6.93
CA ILE A 607 -17.64 13.70 -6.38
C ILE A 607 -17.00 13.12 -5.13
N LEU A 608 -15.66 13.02 -5.14
CA LEU A 608 -14.89 12.43 -4.07
C LEU A 608 -13.88 13.43 -3.50
N LEU A 609 -13.63 13.29 -2.20
CA LEU A 609 -12.66 14.08 -1.44
C LEU A 609 -11.46 13.22 -1.06
N SER A 610 -10.28 13.79 -1.27
CA SER A 610 -9.00 13.36 -0.68
C SER A 610 -8.58 14.38 0.38
N THR A 611 -7.97 13.91 1.46
CA THR A 611 -7.40 14.75 2.53
C THR A 611 -5.87 14.64 2.62
N ASP A 612 -5.26 13.92 1.67
CA ASP A 612 -3.85 13.52 1.66
C ASP A 612 -3.13 13.94 0.36
N GLY A 613 -3.57 15.03 -0.25
CA GLY A 613 -2.95 15.62 -1.45
C GLY A 613 -3.37 14.96 -2.76
N GLY A 614 -4.44 14.15 -2.74
CA GLY A 614 -4.96 13.41 -3.89
C GLY A 614 -4.42 11.98 -4.03
N ASN A 615 -3.70 11.46 -3.03
CA ASN A 615 -3.18 10.09 -3.06
C ASN A 615 -4.28 9.06 -2.86
N ASN A 616 -5.28 9.35 -2.02
CA ASN A 616 -6.44 8.51 -1.78
C ASN A 616 -7.74 9.31 -1.76
N PHE A 617 -8.76 8.81 -2.48
CA PHE A 617 -10.11 9.40 -2.53
C PHE A 617 -11.10 8.47 -1.81
N THR A 618 -11.10 8.53 -0.47
CA THR A 618 -11.87 7.60 0.37
C THR A 618 -13.27 8.10 0.71
N GLN A 619 -13.54 9.40 0.51
CA GLN A 619 -14.78 10.03 0.93
C GLN A 619 -15.61 10.41 -0.29
N THR A 620 -16.83 9.89 -0.40
CA THR A 620 -17.80 10.31 -1.42
C THR A 620 -18.63 11.47 -0.87
N LEU A 621 -18.53 12.64 -1.50
CA LEU A 621 -19.30 13.84 -1.14
C LEU A 621 -20.67 13.85 -1.83
N ALA A 622 -20.72 13.40 -3.07
CA ALA A 622 -21.95 13.17 -3.83
C ALA A 622 -21.77 11.95 -4.73
N ALA A 623 -22.78 11.09 -4.80
CA ALA A 623 -22.78 9.91 -5.65
C ALA A 623 -23.90 10.02 -6.69
N ASN A 624 -23.61 9.65 -7.93
CA ASN A 624 -24.59 9.61 -9.02
C ASN A 624 -25.33 10.96 -9.24
N THR A 625 -24.67 12.09 -8.98
CA THR A 625 -25.26 13.41 -9.31
C THR A 625 -25.23 13.65 -10.81
N ALA A 626 -26.09 14.55 -11.31
CA ALA A 626 -26.18 14.90 -12.71
C ALA A 626 -24.83 15.44 -13.23
N ASN A 627 -24.46 15.03 -14.44
CA ASN A 627 -23.30 15.60 -15.14
C ASN A 627 -23.70 16.90 -15.87
N ASP A 628 -24.04 17.93 -15.11
CA ASP A 628 -24.52 19.24 -15.60
C ASP A 628 -23.57 20.41 -15.28
N GLY A 629 -22.48 20.14 -14.55
CA GLY A 629 -21.36 21.06 -14.34
C GLY A 629 -21.31 21.68 -12.95
N THR A 630 -22.26 21.37 -12.07
CA THR A 630 -22.31 21.91 -10.72
C THR A 630 -22.98 20.95 -9.74
N GLU A 631 -22.51 20.92 -8.50
CA GLU A 631 -23.18 20.20 -7.41
C GLU A 631 -22.89 20.91 -6.09
N ASP A 632 -23.93 21.13 -5.28
CA ASP A 632 -23.78 21.57 -3.90
C ASP A 632 -23.53 20.35 -3.01
N ILE A 633 -22.37 20.32 -2.35
CA ILE A 633 -21.99 19.26 -1.43
C ILE A 633 -21.98 19.77 0.01
N PHE A 634 -22.28 18.87 0.95
CA PHE A 634 -21.95 19.09 2.35
C PHE A 634 -20.51 18.64 2.59
N LEU A 635 -19.64 19.56 3.02
CA LEU A 635 -18.23 19.27 3.28
C LEU A 635 -18.06 18.76 4.72
N PRO A 636 -17.68 17.49 4.95
CA PRO A 636 -17.46 16.99 6.32
C PRO A 636 -16.29 17.71 7.00
N ASN A 637 -16.31 17.75 8.33
CA ASN A 637 -15.21 18.33 9.10
C ASN A 637 -13.97 17.42 9.14
N PHE A 638 -13.14 17.51 8.10
CA PHE A 638 -11.83 16.86 8.01
C PHE A 638 -10.72 17.90 7.85
N PRO A 639 -10.26 18.55 8.93
CA PRO A 639 -9.25 19.60 8.85
C PRO A 639 -7.97 19.11 8.17
N THR A 640 -7.57 19.78 7.09
CA THR A 640 -6.36 19.45 6.32
C THR A 640 -5.98 20.61 5.41
N THR A 641 -4.69 20.76 5.11
CA THR A 641 -4.18 21.69 4.09
C THR A 641 -3.96 21.02 2.73
N GLN A 642 -4.28 19.73 2.63
CA GLN A 642 -3.99 18.89 1.47
C GLN A 642 -5.27 18.32 0.83
N ALA A 643 -6.39 19.05 0.91
CA ALA A 643 -7.63 18.57 0.34
C ALA A 643 -7.62 18.64 -1.19
N ARG A 644 -8.17 17.62 -1.84
CA ARG A 644 -8.39 17.56 -3.30
C ARG A 644 -9.75 17.00 -3.65
N ILE A 645 -10.32 17.48 -4.74
CA ILE A 645 -11.58 16.96 -5.30
C ILE A 645 -11.26 16.13 -6.55
N LYS A 646 -11.93 14.98 -6.66
CA LYS A 646 -12.05 14.19 -7.88
C LYS A 646 -13.50 14.20 -8.34
N VAL A 647 -13.72 14.50 -9.62
CA VAL A 647 -15.01 14.26 -10.27
C VAL A 647 -14.80 13.13 -11.27
N GLU A 648 -15.47 11.99 -11.04
CA GLU A 648 -15.33 10.79 -11.87
C GLU A 648 -16.64 10.41 -12.54
N ALA A 649 -16.56 9.87 -13.75
CA ALA A 649 -17.71 9.41 -14.50
C ALA A 649 -18.35 8.16 -13.88
N VAL A 650 -19.68 8.10 -13.86
CA VAL A 650 -20.41 6.86 -13.52
C VAL A 650 -20.58 6.01 -14.78
N GLY A 651 -20.16 4.75 -14.72
CA GLY A 651 -20.27 3.81 -15.86
C GLY A 651 -19.26 4.04 -16.98
N ASN A 652 -18.25 4.88 -16.76
CA ASN A 652 -17.15 5.15 -17.69
C ASN A 652 -15.84 5.28 -16.91
N VAL A 653 -14.69 5.43 -17.59
CA VAL A 653 -13.35 5.36 -16.98
C VAL A 653 -12.67 6.71 -16.80
N PHE A 654 -13.22 7.78 -17.36
CA PHE A 654 -12.61 9.11 -17.29
C PHE A 654 -12.95 9.83 -15.99
N PHE A 655 -12.05 10.72 -15.56
CA PHE A 655 -12.22 11.57 -14.40
C PHE A 655 -11.36 12.83 -14.56
N ASP A 656 -11.53 13.80 -13.67
CA ASP A 656 -10.56 14.87 -13.49
C ASP A 656 -10.39 15.25 -12.00
N LEU A 657 -9.27 15.89 -11.67
CA LEU A 657 -8.89 16.30 -10.32
C LEU A 657 -8.73 17.83 -10.24
N SER A 658 -9.02 18.40 -9.07
CA SER A 658 -8.55 19.75 -8.73
C SER A 658 -7.01 19.84 -8.84
N ASN A 659 -6.47 20.88 -9.47
CA ASN A 659 -5.03 21.05 -9.74
C ASN A 659 -4.23 21.48 -8.50
N VAL A 660 -4.83 22.22 -7.56
CA VAL A 660 -4.13 22.83 -6.40
C VAL A 660 -4.80 22.45 -5.08
N ASN A 661 -3.99 22.10 -4.06
CA ASN A 661 -4.52 21.68 -2.76
C ASN A 661 -5.34 22.83 -2.19
N PHE A 662 -6.51 22.53 -1.63
CA PHE A 662 -7.28 23.49 -0.84
C PHE A 662 -7.26 23.12 0.64
N THR A 663 -7.62 24.08 1.50
CA THR A 663 -7.62 23.89 2.95
C THR A 663 -9.03 23.69 3.45
N ILE A 664 -9.24 22.66 4.27
CA ILE A 664 -10.42 22.48 5.11
C ILE A 664 -10.01 22.90 6.52
N THR A 665 -10.68 23.91 7.06
CA THR A 665 -10.50 24.37 8.44
C THR A 665 -11.52 23.71 9.35
N ASP A 666 -11.14 23.55 10.61
CA ASP A 666 -12.05 23.04 11.63
C ASP A 666 -13.25 23.99 11.81
N ASN A 667 -14.41 23.40 12.02
CA ASN A 667 -15.59 24.10 12.49
C ASN A 667 -15.91 23.49 13.84
N ILE A 668 -15.49 24.17 14.90
CA ILE A 668 -15.68 23.73 16.29
C ILE A 668 -17.04 24.29 16.75
N PRO A 669 -18.11 23.48 16.83
CA PRO A 669 -19.34 23.91 17.45
C PRO A 669 -19.08 24.07 18.95
N VAL A 670 -19.08 25.32 19.42
CA VAL A 670 -19.14 25.78 20.82
C VAL A 670 -18.43 24.91 21.86
N GLU A 671 -17.27 25.38 22.34
CA GLU A 671 -16.54 24.67 23.40
C GLU A 671 -17.09 25.02 24.79
N LEU A 672 -17.94 24.14 25.34
CA LEU A 672 -18.42 24.21 26.72
C LEU A 672 -17.27 23.84 27.68
N THR A 673 -16.80 24.81 28.46
CA THR A 673 -15.65 24.60 29.38
C THR A 673 -16.08 24.26 30.80
N ALA A 674 -17.30 24.62 31.20
CA ALA A 674 -17.86 24.30 32.51
C ALA A 674 -19.38 24.18 32.47
N PHE A 675 -19.93 23.24 33.24
CA PHE A 675 -21.36 23.18 33.57
C PHE A 675 -21.54 22.54 34.94
N PHE A 676 -22.18 23.24 35.87
CA PHE A 676 -22.39 22.77 37.25
C PHE A 676 -23.62 23.41 37.90
N ALA A 677 -24.04 22.84 39.02
CA ALA A 677 -25.21 23.24 39.79
C ALA A 677 -24.80 23.62 41.23
N ILE A 678 -25.31 24.74 41.73
CA ILE A 678 -25.09 25.22 43.10
C ILE A 678 -26.44 25.32 43.81
N LYS A 679 -26.54 24.73 45.00
CA LYS A 679 -27.72 24.91 45.87
C LYS A 679 -27.75 26.34 46.41
N VAL A 680 -28.89 27.01 46.26
CA VAL A 680 -29.17 28.36 46.77
C VAL A 680 -30.40 28.34 47.70
N GLU A 681 -30.64 29.43 48.42
CA GLU A 681 -31.67 29.50 49.48
C GLU A 681 -33.07 29.05 49.02
N ASP A 682 -33.44 29.35 47.77
CA ASP A 682 -34.76 29.00 47.19
C ASP A 682 -34.67 28.16 45.91
N GLY A 683 -33.67 27.26 45.81
CA GLY A 683 -33.60 26.28 44.72
C GLY A 683 -32.19 25.91 44.28
N ILE A 684 -32.02 25.67 42.97
CA ILE A 684 -30.75 25.29 42.34
C ILE A 684 -30.38 26.33 41.29
N MET A 685 -29.15 26.84 41.36
CA MET A 685 -28.55 27.71 40.36
C MET A 685 -27.67 26.89 39.42
N LEU A 686 -28.01 26.86 38.14
CA LEU A 686 -27.19 26.27 37.08
C LEU A 686 -26.26 27.34 36.51
N LYS A 687 -24.99 27.00 36.31
CA LYS A 687 -23.99 27.88 35.68
C LYS A 687 -23.20 27.12 34.64
N TRP A 688 -22.92 27.77 33.51
CA TRP A 688 -22.05 27.23 32.47
C TRP A 688 -21.27 28.32 31.75
N THR A 689 -20.16 27.91 31.14
CA THR A 689 -19.23 28.79 30.44
C THR A 689 -18.88 28.22 29.07
N THR A 690 -18.95 29.05 28.03
CA THR A 690 -18.47 28.74 26.68
C THR A 690 -17.16 29.47 26.42
N ALA A 691 -16.16 28.80 25.84
CA ALA A 691 -14.92 29.46 25.40
C ALA A 691 -15.09 30.14 24.03
N THR A 692 -15.89 29.53 23.16
CA THR A 692 -16.32 30.08 21.87
C THR A 692 -17.76 29.65 21.63
N GLU A 693 -18.49 30.43 20.83
CA GLU A 693 -19.82 30.13 20.31
C GLU A 693 -19.78 30.25 18.78
N THR A 694 -20.44 29.37 18.03
CA THR A 694 -20.56 29.47 16.58
C THR A 694 -21.95 29.05 16.19
N ASN A 695 -22.67 29.93 15.49
CA ASN A 695 -24.05 29.70 15.06
C ASN A 695 -25.04 29.35 16.20
N ASN A 696 -24.71 29.67 17.45
CA ASN A 696 -25.45 29.24 18.63
C ASN A 696 -26.73 30.07 18.84
N SER A 697 -27.89 29.45 18.65
CA SER A 697 -29.18 30.07 18.97
C SER A 697 -29.41 30.12 20.49
N GLY A 698 -28.90 29.14 21.25
CA GLY A 698 -28.97 29.12 22.70
C GLY A 698 -29.06 27.73 23.30
N PHE A 699 -29.34 27.68 24.60
CA PHE A 699 -29.31 26.48 25.43
C PHE A 699 -30.70 26.17 25.97
N MET A 700 -31.25 25.01 25.58
CA MET A 700 -32.41 24.43 26.23
C MET A 700 -31.96 23.67 27.49
N ILE A 701 -32.50 24.07 28.64
CA ILE A 701 -32.21 23.47 29.93
C ILE A 701 -33.22 22.37 30.18
N GLU A 702 -32.72 21.17 30.43
CA GLU A 702 -33.54 20.01 30.73
C GLU A 702 -33.26 19.49 32.14
N ARG A 703 -34.33 19.08 32.83
CA ARG A 703 -34.29 18.55 34.20
C ARG A 703 -34.95 17.18 34.27
N SER A 704 -34.39 16.30 35.10
CA SER A 704 -34.97 15.00 35.45
C SER A 704 -34.90 14.75 36.97
N SER A 705 -35.85 14.00 37.51
CA SER A 705 -35.82 13.50 38.90
C SER A 705 -35.32 12.05 39.02
N ASN A 706 -35.14 11.35 37.89
CA ASN A 706 -34.73 9.95 37.84
C ASN A 706 -33.56 9.66 36.88
N ASN A 707 -32.99 10.71 36.27
CA ASN A 707 -31.92 10.63 35.26
C ASN A 707 -32.30 9.88 33.97
N ILE A 708 -33.60 9.74 33.68
CA ILE A 708 -34.10 9.04 32.50
C ILE A 708 -35.07 9.96 31.76
N ASP A 709 -36.08 10.45 32.46
CA ASP A 709 -37.13 11.28 31.89
C ASP A 709 -36.75 12.76 32.09
N PHE A 710 -36.23 13.37 31.03
CA PHE A 710 -35.86 14.79 31.00
C PHE A 710 -36.99 15.64 30.44
N SER A 711 -37.34 16.71 31.16
CA SER A 711 -38.30 17.73 30.74
C SER A 711 -37.60 19.06 30.51
N GLU A 712 -37.96 19.76 29.43
CA GLU A 712 -37.52 21.13 29.15
C GLU A 712 -38.09 22.09 30.20
N ILE A 713 -37.23 22.89 30.84
CA ILE A 713 -37.64 23.84 31.89
C ILE A 713 -37.38 25.31 31.54
N ALA A 714 -36.42 25.59 30.64
CA ALA A 714 -36.15 26.93 30.15
C ALA A 714 -35.26 26.93 28.91
N PHE A 715 -35.28 28.04 28.16
CA PHE A 715 -34.34 28.32 27.08
C PHE A 715 -33.59 29.62 27.36
N VAL A 716 -32.26 29.61 27.21
CA VAL A 716 -31.38 30.77 27.39
C VAL A 716 -30.71 31.09 26.05
N ASN A 717 -30.94 32.29 25.53
CA ASN A 717 -30.38 32.70 24.22
C ASN A 717 -28.84 32.68 24.24
N GLY A 718 -28.26 32.16 23.15
CA GLY A 718 -26.82 32.23 22.88
C GLY A 718 -26.42 33.58 22.28
N ASN A 719 -25.12 33.78 22.05
CA ASN A 719 -24.58 34.96 21.38
C ASN A 719 -24.37 34.78 19.87
N GLY A 720 -24.89 33.69 19.28
CA GLY A 720 -24.65 33.35 17.87
C GLY A 720 -23.22 32.89 17.64
N THR A 721 -22.40 33.74 17.03
CA THR A 721 -20.98 33.44 16.79
C THR A 721 -20.12 34.41 17.60
N SER A 722 -19.40 33.90 18.59
CA SER A 722 -18.52 34.62 19.50
C SER A 722 -17.22 33.84 19.71
N THR A 723 -16.08 34.53 19.77
CA THR A 723 -14.82 33.93 20.24
C THR A 723 -14.45 34.37 21.66
N GLU A 724 -15.31 35.16 22.28
CA GLU A 724 -15.15 35.60 23.67
C GLU A 724 -15.76 34.57 24.62
N VAL A 725 -15.16 34.44 25.79
CA VAL A 725 -15.68 33.61 26.86
C VAL A 725 -17.00 34.20 27.35
N THR A 726 -18.07 33.39 27.37
CA THR A 726 -19.37 33.81 27.90
C THR A 726 -19.77 32.95 29.08
N ASP A 727 -20.18 33.61 30.17
CA ASP A 727 -20.80 32.97 31.33
C ASP A 727 -22.33 33.09 31.29
N TYR A 728 -23.00 32.00 31.62
CA TYR A 728 -24.44 31.91 31.68
C TYR A 728 -24.91 31.39 33.05
N GLU A 729 -26.12 31.79 33.44
CA GLU A 729 -26.77 31.25 34.63
C GLU A 729 -28.28 31.12 34.48
N TYR A 730 -28.86 30.14 35.18
CA TYR A 730 -30.30 29.95 35.28
C TYR A 730 -30.68 29.42 36.66
N ARG A 731 -31.77 29.95 37.23
CA ARG A 731 -32.27 29.56 38.56
C ARG A 731 -33.52 28.70 38.43
N ASP A 732 -33.44 27.46 38.89
CA ASP A 732 -34.57 26.55 39.07
C ASP A 732 -35.12 26.68 40.51
N ALA A 733 -36.31 27.24 40.65
CA ALA A 733 -36.95 27.55 41.93
C ALA A 733 -38.16 26.65 42.20
N VAL A 734 -38.64 26.62 43.45
CA VAL A 734 -39.81 25.82 43.89
C VAL A 734 -39.56 24.32 43.73
N LEU A 735 -38.56 23.81 44.44
CA LEU A 735 -38.16 22.41 44.41
C LEU A 735 -38.55 21.69 45.71
N THR A 736 -38.95 20.43 45.56
CA THR A 736 -39.20 19.53 46.69
C THR A 736 -37.92 18.83 47.11
N VAL A 737 -37.90 18.26 48.32
CA VAL A 737 -36.80 17.39 48.76
C VAL A 737 -36.62 16.23 47.78
N GLY A 738 -35.39 16.04 47.29
CA GLY A 738 -35.10 15.02 46.28
C GLY A 738 -33.83 15.30 45.47
N LYS A 739 -33.49 14.35 44.60
CA LYS A 739 -32.38 14.44 43.64
C LYS A 739 -32.87 15.02 42.32
N TYR A 740 -32.01 15.83 41.70
CA TYR A 740 -32.25 16.47 40.42
C TYR A 740 -31.03 16.31 39.51
N PHE A 741 -31.32 15.99 38.24
CA PHE A 741 -30.34 15.83 37.17
C PHE A 741 -30.59 16.89 36.11
N TYR A 742 -29.54 17.55 35.63
CA TYR A 742 -29.63 18.60 34.62
C TYR A 742 -28.70 18.32 33.44
N ARG A 743 -29.14 18.70 32.24
CA ARG A 743 -28.30 18.77 31.04
C ARG A 743 -28.69 19.99 30.20
N LEU A 744 -27.74 20.46 29.40
CA LEU A 744 -27.97 21.46 28.39
C LEU A 744 -28.12 20.77 27.04
N LYS A 745 -29.08 21.23 26.26
CA LYS A 745 -29.21 20.95 24.83
C LYS A 745 -28.94 22.26 24.10
N GLN A 746 -27.73 22.40 23.58
CA GLN A 746 -27.36 23.52 22.74
C GLN A 746 -28.07 23.39 21.39
N ILE A 747 -28.60 24.49 20.88
CA ILE A 747 -29.33 24.56 19.62
C ILE A 747 -28.70 25.64 18.76
N ASP A 748 -28.33 25.29 17.54
CA ASP A 748 -27.77 26.23 16.56
C ASP A 748 -28.88 26.84 15.70
N PHE A 749 -28.63 27.95 15.00
CA PHE A 749 -29.65 28.62 14.16
C PHE A 749 -30.11 27.76 12.97
N ASP A 750 -29.35 26.74 12.58
CA ASP A 750 -29.74 25.76 11.57
C ASP A 750 -30.61 24.62 12.13
N GLY A 751 -30.88 24.62 13.43
CA GLY A 751 -31.69 23.64 14.14
C GLY A 751 -30.94 22.38 14.57
N THR A 752 -29.63 22.28 14.32
CA THR A 752 -28.81 21.20 14.88
C THR A 752 -28.66 21.36 16.40
N ALA A 753 -28.47 20.26 17.11
CA ALA A 753 -28.39 20.28 18.57
C ALA A 753 -27.39 19.27 19.14
N THR A 754 -26.68 19.70 20.18
CA THR A 754 -25.69 18.89 20.93
C THR A 754 -26.01 18.93 22.43
N TYR A 755 -25.75 17.83 23.13
CA TYR A 755 -26.02 17.73 24.58
C TYR A 755 -24.75 17.83 25.40
N SER A 756 -24.84 18.51 26.56
CA SER A 756 -23.80 18.47 27.59
C SER A 756 -23.82 17.14 28.35
N ASN A 757 -22.79 16.94 29.18
CA ASN A 757 -22.86 15.95 30.26
C ASN A 757 -24.02 16.27 31.22
N VAL A 758 -24.53 15.22 31.87
CA VAL A 758 -25.54 15.36 32.94
C VAL A 758 -24.85 15.67 34.27
N ILE A 759 -25.37 16.64 35.02
CA ILE A 759 -24.93 16.98 36.38
C ILE A 759 -26.04 16.66 37.39
N GLU A 760 -25.65 16.26 38.60
CA GLU A 760 -26.55 15.87 39.69
C GLU A 760 -26.45 16.83 40.88
N THR A 761 -27.57 17.11 41.54
CA THR A 761 -27.62 17.81 42.84
C THR A 761 -28.88 17.42 43.63
N GLU A 762 -28.97 17.80 44.91
CA GLU A 762 -30.08 17.41 45.79
C GLU A 762 -30.56 18.53 46.74
N ILE A 763 -31.86 18.52 47.05
CA ILE A 763 -32.48 19.35 48.09
C ILE A 763 -32.70 18.48 49.34
N ASN A 764 -32.11 18.90 50.46
CA ASN A 764 -32.16 18.21 51.77
C ASN A 764 -33.11 18.93 52.75
N GLY A 765 -33.98 18.19 53.46
CA GLY A 765 -34.94 18.72 54.45
C GLY A 765 -35.83 17.63 55.10
N PRO A 766 -36.67 17.95 56.10
CA PRO A 766 -37.65 17.01 56.66
C PRO A 766 -38.61 16.52 55.57
N ALA A 767 -38.95 15.23 55.57
CA ALA A 767 -39.82 14.68 54.52
C ALA A 767 -41.33 14.89 54.79
N VAL A 768 -41.71 15.21 56.04
CA VAL A 768 -43.11 15.34 56.47
C VAL A 768 -43.30 16.48 57.46
N PHE A 769 -44.53 16.99 57.54
CA PHE A 769 -44.94 17.89 58.63
C PHE A 769 -45.04 17.13 59.95
N ASP A 770 -44.59 17.73 61.06
CA ASP A 770 -44.77 17.16 62.41
C ASP A 770 -44.94 18.24 63.48
N LEU A 771 -45.67 17.92 64.55
CA LEU A 771 -45.75 18.70 65.78
C LEU A 771 -45.41 17.82 66.97
N SER A 772 -44.27 18.09 67.59
CA SER A 772 -43.79 17.34 68.75
C SER A 772 -44.52 17.71 70.03
N GLN A 773 -44.54 16.78 70.99
CA GLN A 773 -44.99 17.03 72.36
C GLN A 773 -44.06 18.04 73.06
N ASN A 774 -44.63 19.02 73.77
CA ASN A 774 -43.84 20.03 74.47
C ASN A 774 -42.98 19.39 75.57
N TYR A 775 -41.78 19.92 75.80
CA TYR A 775 -40.87 19.41 76.81
C TYR A 775 -40.26 20.57 77.64
N PRO A 776 -40.26 20.48 78.98
CA PRO A 776 -40.91 19.43 79.80
C PRO A 776 -42.46 19.49 79.74
N ASN A 777 -43.14 18.40 80.13
CA ASN A 777 -44.60 18.35 80.35
C ASN A 777 -44.96 17.30 81.42
N PRO A 778 -45.44 17.67 82.62
CA PRO A 778 -45.79 19.03 83.08
C PRO A 778 -44.60 19.99 83.15
N PHE A 779 -44.85 21.30 83.05
CA PHE A 779 -43.82 22.35 83.05
C PHE A 779 -44.11 23.50 84.04
N ASN A 780 -43.09 24.30 84.37
CA ASN A 780 -43.18 25.46 85.27
C ASN A 780 -42.04 26.47 85.07
N PRO A 781 -42.32 27.76 84.76
CA PRO A 781 -43.46 28.21 83.96
C PRO A 781 -43.18 28.06 82.47
N SER A 782 -42.00 27.59 82.04
CA SER A 782 -41.61 27.54 80.62
C SER A 782 -41.46 26.12 80.04
N THR A 783 -41.72 25.99 78.73
CA THR A 783 -41.59 24.75 77.95
C THR A 783 -41.16 25.07 76.51
N MET A 784 -40.65 24.07 75.80
CA MET A 784 -40.33 24.16 74.38
C MET A 784 -41.32 23.35 73.53
N ILE A 785 -41.77 23.90 72.41
CA ILE A 785 -42.61 23.24 71.39
C ILE A 785 -41.81 23.14 70.10
N LYS A 786 -41.70 21.93 69.53
CA LYS A 786 -40.97 21.68 68.27
C LYS A 786 -41.91 21.25 67.15
N PHE A 787 -41.61 21.65 65.92
CA PHE A 787 -42.35 21.23 64.72
C PHE A 787 -41.42 21.17 63.49
N SER A 788 -41.80 20.37 62.50
CA SER A 788 -41.03 20.13 61.28
C SER A 788 -41.87 20.52 60.05
N LEU A 789 -41.24 21.14 59.05
CA LEU A 789 -41.85 21.56 57.80
C LEU A 789 -41.06 20.99 56.60
N PRO A 790 -41.69 20.25 55.68
CA PRO A 790 -41.04 19.70 54.48
C PRO A 790 -41.01 20.67 53.29
N VAL A 791 -41.62 21.83 53.44
CA VAL A 791 -41.68 22.93 52.46
C VAL A 791 -41.86 24.23 53.24
N ASP A 792 -41.44 25.36 52.67
CA ASP A 792 -41.76 26.68 53.21
C ASP A 792 -43.27 26.81 53.45
N SER A 793 -43.65 27.23 54.65
CA SER A 793 -45.05 27.21 55.11
C SER A 793 -45.42 28.40 55.97
N TYR A 794 -46.64 28.91 55.79
CA TYR A 794 -47.26 29.83 56.73
C TYR A 794 -47.77 29.07 57.96
N VAL A 795 -47.19 29.33 59.14
CA VAL A 795 -47.47 28.57 60.38
C VAL A 795 -48.13 29.45 61.43
N ARG A 796 -49.21 28.92 62.01
CA ARG A 796 -49.92 29.50 63.15
C ARG A 796 -50.01 28.47 64.29
N ILE A 797 -49.60 28.84 65.50
CA ILE A 797 -49.74 27.99 66.70
C ILE A 797 -50.54 28.75 67.76
N GLU A 798 -51.69 28.21 68.15
CA GLU A 798 -52.60 28.81 69.13
C GLU A 798 -52.75 27.93 70.37
N LEU A 799 -52.97 28.56 71.52
CA LEU A 799 -53.12 27.90 72.81
C LEU A 799 -54.54 28.07 73.37
N PHE A 800 -55.13 26.96 73.84
CA PHE A 800 -56.50 26.89 74.34
C PHE A 800 -56.57 26.31 75.76
N ASN A 801 -57.53 26.77 76.57
CA ASN A 801 -57.85 26.18 77.87
C ASN A 801 -58.80 24.96 77.72
N THR A 802 -59.16 24.30 78.84
CA THR A 802 -60.07 23.14 78.82
C THR A 802 -61.51 23.44 78.39
N LEU A 803 -61.91 24.71 78.34
CA LEU A 803 -63.21 25.15 77.83
C LEU A 803 -63.18 25.45 76.32
N GLY A 804 -62.00 25.34 75.68
CA GLY A 804 -61.81 25.63 74.26
C GLY A 804 -61.61 27.13 73.97
N GLU A 805 -61.46 27.97 74.99
CA GLU A 805 -61.19 29.40 74.80
C GLU A 805 -59.71 29.60 74.47
N LYS A 806 -59.43 30.44 73.46
CA LYS A 806 -58.05 30.82 73.13
C LYS A 806 -57.48 31.69 74.24
N VAL A 807 -56.36 31.27 74.81
CA VAL A 807 -55.65 31.98 75.87
C VAL A 807 -54.35 32.62 75.40
N ASP A 808 -53.75 32.13 74.31
CA ASP A 808 -52.54 32.75 73.72
C ASP A 808 -52.35 32.36 72.24
N GLU A 809 -51.49 33.09 71.52
CA GLU A 809 -51.03 32.79 70.16
C GLU A 809 -49.49 32.81 70.13
N LEU A 810 -48.88 31.65 69.89
CA LEU A 810 -47.44 31.44 70.04
C LEU A 810 -46.64 31.85 68.80
N THR A 811 -47.23 31.67 67.60
CA THR A 811 -46.68 32.17 66.35
C THR A 811 -47.76 32.29 65.29
N ASN A 812 -47.55 33.15 64.30
CA ASN A 812 -48.45 33.40 63.18
C ASN A 812 -47.70 34.10 62.03
N ARG A 813 -46.82 33.36 61.33
CA ARG A 813 -45.92 33.89 60.30
C ARG A 813 -45.39 32.79 59.37
N ASP A 814 -44.68 33.16 58.32
CA ASP A 814 -43.94 32.24 57.45
C ASP A 814 -42.72 31.62 58.13
N TYR A 815 -42.47 30.35 57.86
CA TYR A 815 -41.30 29.58 58.26
C TYR A 815 -40.76 28.82 57.04
N SER A 816 -39.43 28.80 56.90
CA SER A 816 -38.75 28.02 55.85
C SER A 816 -38.80 26.51 56.12
N ILE A 817 -38.56 25.70 55.09
CA ILE A 817 -38.36 24.25 55.20
C ILE A 817 -37.31 23.93 56.29
N GLY A 818 -37.64 23.02 57.21
CA GLY A 818 -36.75 22.65 58.30
C GLY A 818 -37.44 22.30 59.62
N ASN A 819 -36.64 22.11 60.65
CA ASN A 819 -37.09 21.88 62.03
C ASN A 819 -37.06 23.20 62.81
N HIS A 820 -38.14 23.49 63.51
CA HIS A 820 -38.34 24.75 64.24
C HIS A 820 -38.71 24.48 65.69
N GLU A 821 -38.39 25.44 66.56
CA GLU A 821 -38.75 25.40 67.98
C GLU A 821 -39.24 26.76 68.49
N ILE A 822 -40.19 26.71 69.43
CA ILE A 822 -40.74 27.88 70.13
C ILE A 822 -40.59 27.64 71.62
N ASN A 823 -39.94 28.60 72.30
CA ASN A 823 -39.91 28.65 73.77
C ASN A 823 -41.15 29.41 74.26
N PHE A 824 -41.94 28.78 75.10
CA PHE A 824 -43.17 29.32 75.65
C PHE A 824 -43.04 29.53 77.16
N ASP A 825 -43.36 30.74 77.64
CA ASP A 825 -43.44 31.08 79.06
C ASP A 825 -44.91 31.29 79.47
N ALA A 826 -45.42 30.39 80.30
CA ALA A 826 -46.78 30.41 80.82
C ALA A 826 -46.91 31.08 82.20
N SER A 827 -45.95 31.93 82.59
CA SER A 827 -45.93 32.64 83.88
C SER A 827 -47.20 33.45 84.16
N LYS A 828 -47.96 33.84 83.13
CA LYS A 828 -49.24 34.57 83.23
C LYS A 828 -50.49 33.68 83.27
N LEU A 829 -50.37 32.37 83.04
CA LEU A 829 -51.48 31.43 83.02
C LEU A 829 -51.71 30.76 84.38
N SER A 830 -52.91 30.27 84.66
CA SER A 830 -53.20 29.53 85.90
C SER A 830 -52.75 28.06 85.80
N ASN A 831 -52.52 27.39 86.93
CA ASN A 831 -52.23 25.94 86.91
C ASN A 831 -53.38 25.18 86.23
N GLY A 832 -53.05 24.25 85.34
CA GLY A 832 -54.07 23.56 84.58
C GLY A 832 -53.58 22.85 83.34
N VAL A 833 -54.54 22.25 82.63
CA VAL A 833 -54.33 21.61 81.34
C VAL A 833 -54.63 22.61 80.23
N TYR A 834 -53.76 22.66 79.24
CA TYR A 834 -53.90 23.48 78.04
C TYR A 834 -53.65 22.64 76.78
N TYR A 835 -54.11 23.13 75.63
CA TYR A 835 -53.91 22.48 74.33
C TYR A 835 -53.33 23.47 73.33
N TYR A 836 -52.23 23.11 72.67
CA TYR A 836 -51.68 23.92 71.57
C TYR A 836 -51.94 23.23 70.23
N THR A 837 -52.39 24.01 69.26
CA THR A 837 -52.71 23.55 67.90
C THR A 837 -51.85 24.29 66.89
N ILE A 838 -51.15 23.55 66.02
CA ILE A 838 -50.50 24.09 64.83
C ILE A 838 -51.45 24.01 63.64
N SER A 839 -51.41 25.05 62.80
CA SER A 839 -51.93 25.07 61.43
C SER A 839 -50.81 25.56 60.52
N ALA A 840 -50.33 24.73 59.61
CA ALA A 840 -49.29 25.05 58.64
C ALA A 840 -49.85 24.90 57.21
N ASN A 841 -49.68 25.92 56.37
CA ASN A 841 -50.02 25.90 54.95
C ASN A 841 -48.74 26.03 54.13
N GLY A 842 -48.34 24.96 53.44
CA GLY A 842 -47.17 24.93 52.56
C GLY A 842 -47.39 25.74 51.28
N LEU A 843 -46.33 26.36 50.76
CA LEU A 843 -46.37 27.10 49.50
C LEU A 843 -46.63 26.20 48.28
N ASP A 844 -46.45 24.89 48.42
CA ASP A 844 -46.82 23.87 47.44
C ASP A 844 -48.33 23.49 47.48
N GLY A 845 -49.12 24.13 48.35
CA GLY A 845 -50.53 23.87 48.55
C GLY A 845 -50.85 22.78 49.59
N SER A 846 -49.83 22.18 50.23
CA SER A 846 -50.03 21.23 51.33
C SER A 846 -50.57 21.92 52.59
N THR A 847 -51.36 21.21 53.41
CA THR A 847 -51.89 21.75 54.67
C THR A 847 -51.73 20.75 55.81
N PHE A 848 -51.41 21.23 57.00
CA PHE A 848 -51.17 20.41 58.19
C PHE A 848 -51.78 21.05 59.43
N VAL A 849 -52.60 20.30 60.18
CA VAL A 849 -53.17 20.72 61.46
C VAL A 849 -52.96 19.63 62.50
N SER A 850 -52.43 19.99 63.68
CA SER A 850 -52.17 19.03 64.75
C SER A 850 -52.29 19.68 66.13
N THR A 851 -52.82 18.95 67.11
CA THR A 851 -53.05 19.44 68.48
C THR A 851 -52.38 18.54 69.51
N LYS A 852 -51.78 19.15 70.54
CA LYS A 852 -51.14 18.45 71.66
C LYS A 852 -51.56 19.05 73.00
N LYS A 853 -51.55 18.23 74.04
CA LYS A 853 -51.92 18.60 75.41
C LYS A 853 -50.67 19.00 76.20
N MET A 854 -50.71 20.09 76.96
CA MET A 854 -49.69 20.47 77.93
C MET A 854 -50.28 20.72 79.32
N VAL A 855 -49.47 20.57 80.36
CA VAL A 855 -49.87 20.67 81.77
C VAL A 855 -48.95 21.64 82.49
N LEU A 856 -49.51 22.74 83.00
CA LEU A 856 -48.78 23.75 83.77
C LEU A 856 -48.98 23.51 85.27
N ILE A 857 -47.88 23.38 86.02
CA ILE A 857 -47.89 23.18 87.48
C ILE A 857 -46.93 24.20 88.13
N LYS A 858 -47.47 25.33 88.57
CA LYS A 858 -46.78 26.35 89.37
C LYS A 858 -46.64 25.97 90.82
#